data_AF-A0A143QSW4-F1
#
_entry.id   AF-A0A143QSW4-F1
#
_cell.length_a   1.000
_cell.length_b   1.000
_cell.length_c   1.000
_cell.angle_alpha   90.00
_cell.angle_beta   90.00
_cell.angle_gamma   90.00
#
_symmetry.space_group_name_H-M   'P 1'
#
loop_
_entity.id
_entity.type
_entity.pdbx_description
1 polymer ?
#
loop_
_entity_poly.entity_id
_entity_poly.type
_entity_poly.pdbx_seq_one_letter_code
_entity_poly.pdbx_strand_id
1 'polypeptide(L)'
;MAAFDVGGPSVIRPLRQTRAAHRACVRWTCLALMSGHRCSVPCEKRQSQRHSAVRRCDGPDHPPPHRALLIGPRRAHQVRWEFPPLRLRHPRHPQRCRLRRHCPPERTRNRRLDRALPARTRIAGGNIVNQIGPGESRASKAGANRASRGEPVAPALYSSQMARRDRTKTAVTKPAQAAQPAPPQAPRLPRRALERIHLGTSFAEYDSYLNDPSVFVRTPAIKAAVEYDNPHCFFVGRRGTGKTATTRYLMDTSENVLIIRPEIFSPNSLQLPMDAFSDANQKPFRSLLAAFKRSLLDEILFNWLGGKIGYTPPDQIRKERDNYGHHDFDIRVLHFIASYTKALAENDDIEWLSAIKTTKQITKEMDSLAITDKYTIVLDAIDDFWDGSQQAVLYLTALMHAALEVNTQTNCARVLIFLRENIFERVRLFDNEFSRLETCVVGLDWTEQHLIEMIERRVNAPLNTKLQLGGTTWDAFFEDGPQARKMVLEFCQHRPRDVLTYCTLALDSAQDNRRTQVAIEDLQGARRRFSDSRLKDLSDEYQENYPQIAVILDSFYGLGQRFSIPGMEDFLHRLLDDHQVVSSCKEWIYEHSTVERFVRLLYEIGFVGLADMKSGSRKATPIFRSLGPRDTTPPAISQATEILVHPSYHEALDLQDAIVSSLGEDQHLRRSGIILEIPGTLKLDEYRDFLSTLMENLKTMPNGRDTAYNFEELVGDVLRLCFFRPLNNVQEQAREIEGTIRRDWVASNRGQYGFWEMVRSRYKATQVIFECKNYSDLSASDFQQASYYMSDAAGRFIVIVFRGEVKKHYFAHIKRALNNNNGMILLLNDKDLNVFMRQARNGVVKDDHIMDRYDLTVRSIS
;
A
#
# COMPACT_ATOMS: atom_id res chain seq x y z
N MET A 1 15.56 56.58 -45.64
CA MET A 1 14.69 56.41 -46.83
C MET A 1 13.36 55.85 -46.34
N ALA A 2 12.29 56.54 -46.76
CA ALA A 2 10.84 56.42 -46.55
C ALA A 2 10.18 55.36 -45.61
N ALA A 3 9.20 55.90 -44.89
CA ALA A 3 8.19 55.41 -43.95
C ALA A 3 7.10 54.41 -44.44
N PHE A 4 6.24 54.04 -43.45
CA PHE A 4 4.85 53.51 -43.45
C PHE A 4 4.65 51.97 -43.49
N ASP A 5 3.55 51.38 -43.01
CA ASP A 5 2.74 51.41 -41.77
C ASP A 5 1.68 50.27 -41.94
N VAL A 6 1.31 49.60 -40.84
CA VAL A 6 0.02 48.92 -40.50
C VAL A 6 -0.75 47.99 -41.48
N GLY A 7 -1.20 46.82 -40.97
CA GLY A 7 -2.52 46.22 -41.30
C GLY A 7 -2.69 44.69 -41.15
N GLY A 8 -3.42 44.21 -40.14
CA GLY A 8 -4.13 42.90 -40.15
C GLY A 8 -5.63 43.10 -40.44
N PRO A 9 -6.59 42.17 -40.12
CA PRO A 9 -6.57 40.72 -39.86
C PRO A 9 -7.75 39.97 -40.59
N SER A 10 -8.13 38.76 -40.11
CA SER A 10 -9.46 38.06 -40.25
C SER A 10 -9.56 36.91 -41.31
N VAL A 11 -10.35 35.81 -41.25
CA VAL A 11 -11.20 35.05 -40.28
C VAL A 11 -11.93 33.92 -41.09
N ILE A 12 -12.23 32.75 -40.47
CA ILE A 12 -13.27 31.71 -40.81
C ILE A 12 -13.06 30.78 -42.05
N ARG A 13 -12.95 29.43 -41.93
CA ARG A 13 -13.93 28.31 -41.66
C ARG A 13 -14.64 27.76 -42.95
N PRO A 14 -15.31 26.58 -42.94
CA PRO A 14 -14.93 25.38 -43.71
C PRO A 14 -15.98 24.91 -44.75
N LEU A 15 -15.68 23.86 -45.54
CA LEU A 15 -16.65 23.22 -46.44
C LEU A 15 -16.74 21.69 -46.25
N ARG A 16 -17.99 21.24 -46.29
CA ARG A 16 -18.55 19.91 -46.02
C ARG A 16 -18.39 18.92 -47.19
N GLN A 17 -18.30 17.64 -46.79
CA GLN A 17 -18.98 16.43 -47.29
C GLN A 17 -19.18 16.22 -48.81
N THR A 18 -18.82 15.01 -49.27
CA THR A 18 -19.77 14.07 -49.91
C THR A 18 -19.29 12.62 -49.84
N ARG A 19 -20.22 11.72 -49.52
CA ARG A 19 -20.14 10.25 -49.66
C ARG A 19 -20.55 9.87 -51.09
N ALA A 20 -19.92 8.86 -51.69
CA ALA A 20 -20.60 7.89 -52.56
C ALA A 20 -19.70 6.66 -52.84
N ALA A 21 -20.35 5.50 -52.89
CA ALA A 21 -19.79 4.16 -53.04
C ALA A 21 -19.44 3.79 -54.49
N HIS A 22 -18.55 2.82 -54.68
CA HIS A 22 -18.58 1.92 -55.84
C HIS A 22 -18.06 0.51 -55.50
N ARG A 23 -18.79 -0.48 -56.03
CA ARG A 23 -18.59 -1.94 -55.94
C ARG A 23 -17.55 -2.45 -56.96
N ALA A 24 -17.16 -3.72 -56.75
CA ALA A 24 -16.67 -4.73 -57.71
C ALA A 24 -15.17 -4.69 -58.05
N CYS A 25 -14.41 -5.78 -58.25
CA CYS A 25 -14.57 -7.24 -58.16
C CYS A 25 -13.18 -7.85 -58.50
N VAL A 26 -12.99 -9.17 -58.27
CA VAL A 26 -11.95 -10.07 -58.85
C VAL A 26 -10.54 -10.00 -58.21
N ARG A 27 -9.76 -11.06 -57.93
CA ARG A 27 -9.88 -12.52 -57.72
C ARG A 27 -8.43 -13.00 -57.46
N TRP A 28 -8.24 -13.89 -56.49
CA TRP A 28 -7.22 -14.96 -56.41
C TRP A 28 -5.81 -14.76 -57.00
N THR A 29 -4.77 -14.92 -56.17
CA THR A 29 -3.80 -16.02 -56.31
C THR A 29 -2.94 -16.19 -55.04
N CYS A 30 -3.12 -17.30 -54.33
CA CYS A 30 -2.07 -17.90 -53.53
C CYS A 30 -1.23 -18.79 -54.46
N LEU A 31 0.09 -18.65 -54.42
CA LEU A 31 1.03 -19.61 -54.99
C LEU A 31 1.87 -20.19 -53.84
N ALA A 32 1.83 -21.51 -53.72
CA ALA A 32 2.71 -22.31 -52.89
C ALA A 32 3.58 -23.19 -53.80
N LEU A 33 4.84 -23.40 -53.43
CA LEU A 33 5.73 -24.48 -53.92
C LEU A 33 6.40 -25.08 -52.66
N MET A 34 6.01 -26.28 -52.21
CA MET A 34 6.61 -27.62 -52.46
C MET A 34 7.81 -27.89 -51.50
N SER A 35 7.94 -28.99 -50.73
CA SER A 35 7.53 -30.41 -50.84
C SER A 35 7.84 -31.12 -49.47
N GLY A 36 7.34 -32.30 -49.04
CA GLY A 36 6.39 -33.30 -49.55
C GLY A 36 6.17 -34.51 -48.60
N HIS A 37 5.07 -35.24 -48.84
CA HIS A 37 4.72 -36.67 -48.54
C HIS A 37 4.41 -37.14 -47.09
N ARG A 38 3.40 -38.00 -46.79
CA ARG A 38 2.46 -38.86 -47.57
C ARG A 38 1.28 -39.37 -46.68
N CYS A 39 0.11 -39.62 -47.33
CA CYS A 39 -0.97 -40.61 -47.07
C CYS A 39 -1.70 -40.65 -45.70
N SER A 40 -3.03 -40.87 -45.55
CA SER A 40 -4.15 -41.25 -46.43
C SER A 40 -5.50 -41.06 -45.69
N VAL A 41 -6.55 -40.79 -46.46
CA VAL A 41 -7.99 -40.47 -46.20
C VAL A 41 -8.83 -41.78 -46.07
N PRO A 42 -10.19 -41.88 -45.92
CA PRO A 42 -11.36 -41.00 -45.55
C PRO A 42 -12.19 -41.50 -44.34
N CYS A 43 -13.12 -40.79 -43.66
CA CYS A 43 -14.28 -39.90 -43.99
C CYS A 43 -15.64 -40.62 -44.21
N GLU A 44 -16.68 -40.28 -43.42
CA GLU A 44 -18.13 -40.11 -43.78
C GLU A 44 -18.91 -39.57 -42.55
N LYS A 45 -19.52 -38.36 -42.55
CA LYS A 45 -20.89 -37.93 -43.00
C LYS A 45 -22.05 -38.66 -42.25
N ARG A 46 -23.19 -38.08 -41.83
CA ARG A 46 -23.95 -36.84 -42.13
C ARG A 46 -25.16 -36.70 -41.15
N GLN A 47 -25.51 -35.44 -40.83
CA GLN A 47 -26.82 -34.76 -40.69
C GLN A 47 -28.19 -35.43 -40.35
N SER A 48 -29.02 -34.58 -39.70
CA SER A 48 -30.50 -34.40 -39.75
C SER A 48 -31.32 -35.06 -38.61
N GLN A 49 -31.91 -34.29 -37.68
CA GLN A 49 -33.16 -33.49 -37.68
C GLN A 49 -34.44 -34.27 -37.31
N ARG A 50 -35.07 -33.79 -36.22
CA ARG A 50 -36.51 -33.51 -36.00
C ARG A 50 -37.48 -34.57 -35.41
N HIS A 51 -38.31 -34.01 -34.50
CA HIS A 51 -39.69 -34.34 -34.08
C HIS A 51 -39.89 -35.51 -33.08
N SER A 52 -40.20 -35.26 -31.79
CA SER A 52 -41.52 -34.94 -31.18
C SER A 52 -42.58 -36.01 -31.44
N ALA A 53 -43.40 -36.54 -30.52
CA ALA A 53 -43.62 -36.43 -29.09
C ALA A 53 -44.75 -37.44 -28.72
N VAL A 54 -45.05 -37.57 -27.42
CA VAL A 54 -46.36 -37.90 -26.80
C VAL A 54 -46.70 -39.38 -26.44
N ARG A 55 -47.26 -39.51 -25.21
CA ARG A 55 -48.06 -40.58 -24.54
C ARG A 55 -47.21 -41.59 -23.73
N ARG A 56 -47.14 -41.63 -22.38
CA ARG A 56 -48.04 -41.49 -21.20
C ARG A 56 -49.14 -42.56 -21.06
N CYS A 57 -49.22 -43.08 -19.81
CA CYS A 57 -50.23 -43.94 -19.15
C CYS A 57 -49.97 -45.45 -19.38
N ASP A 58 -49.89 -46.36 -18.39
CA ASP A 58 -50.54 -46.50 -17.08
C ASP A 58 -49.72 -47.39 -16.09
N GLY A 59 -49.89 -47.19 -14.77
CA GLY A 59 -49.59 -48.18 -13.71
C GLY A 59 -50.87 -48.95 -13.31
N PRO A 60 -51.02 -49.57 -12.11
CA PRO A 60 -50.08 -49.84 -11.01
C PRO A 60 -50.12 -51.32 -10.52
N ASP A 61 -49.29 -51.70 -9.53
CA ASP A 61 -49.65 -52.58 -8.39
C ASP A 61 -48.42 -52.88 -7.49
N HIS A 62 -48.58 -52.73 -6.17
CA HIS A 62 -47.61 -52.98 -5.09
C HIS A 62 -48.01 -54.24 -4.30
N PRO A 63 -47.12 -55.05 -3.68
CA PRO A 63 -46.34 -54.65 -2.47
C PRO A 63 -44.97 -55.37 -2.28
N PRO A 64 -44.13 -55.01 -1.27
CA PRO A 64 -42.83 -55.66 -1.02
C PRO A 64 -42.79 -56.54 0.25
N PRO A 65 -41.86 -57.53 0.30
CA PRO A 65 -41.26 -57.96 1.56
C PRO A 65 -39.72 -57.98 1.55
N HIS A 66 -39.17 -58.21 2.75
CA HIS A 66 -37.83 -57.95 3.28
C HIS A 66 -36.64 -58.84 2.80
N ARG A 67 -35.42 -58.25 2.98
CA ARG A 67 -34.05 -58.80 3.16
C ARG A 67 -33.31 -59.36 1.92
N ALA A 68 -32.02 -59.12 1.67
CA ALA A 68 -30.96 -58.28 2.27
C ALA A 68 -29.72 -58.23 1.33
N LEU A 69 -28.84 -57.23 1.59
CA LEU A 69 -27.39 -57.14 1.36
C LEU A 69 -26.78 -56.30 0.20
N LEU A 70 -25.81 -55.45 0.63
CA LEU A 70 -24.72 -54.72 -0.07
C LEU A 70 -25.04 -53.32 -0.60
N ILE A 71 -24.91 -52.27 0.24
CA ILE A 71 -23.73 -51.42 0.57
C ILE A 71 -23.28 -50.54 -0.61
N GLY A 72 -23.52 -49.22 -0.48
CA GLY A 72 -22.90 -48.15 -1.28
C GLY A 72 -22.30 -47.06 -0.37
N PRO A 73 -21.35 -46.24 -0.84
CA PRO A 73 -20.74 -45.17 -0.05
C PRO A 73 -21.41 -43.81 -0.29
N ARG A 74 -21.55 -43.00 0.77
CA ARG A 74 -21.91 -41.57 0.68
C ARG A 74 -20.99 -40.69 1.53
N ARG A 75 -20.46 -39.68 0.83
CA ARG A 75 -20.22 -38.26 1.14
C ARG A 75 -19.67 -37.84 2.51
N ALA A 76 -18.67 -36.98 2.38
CA ALA A 76 -17.90 -36.25 3.37
C ALA A 76 -18.65 -35.04 3.98
N HIS A 77 -18.40 -34.76 5.25
CA HIS A 77 -17.80 -33.52 5.75
C HIS A 77 -17.46 -33.62 7.25
N GLN A 78 -16.40 -32.88 7.64
CA GLN A 78 -15.93 -32.51 9.00
C GLN A 78 -15.21 -33.57 9.86
N VAL A 79 -14.08 -33.14 10.44
CA VAL A 79 -13.51 -33.41 11.80
C VAL A 79 -12.04 -32.90 11.75
N ARG A 80 -11.67 -31.76 12.37
CA ARG A 80 -11.31 -31.51 13.80
C ARG A 80 -10.30 -32.52 14.38
N TRP A 81 -9.03 -32.15 14.47
CA TRP A 81 -8.01 -32.94 15.16
C TRP A 81 -7.88 -32.48 16.62
N GLU A 82 -8.20 -33.37 17.56
CA GLU A 82 -7.80 -33.30 18.97
C GLU A 82 -6.70 -34.33 19.25
N PHE A 83 -5.72 -33.94 20.07
CA PHE A 83 -4.63 -34.78 20.58
C PHE A 83 -5.01 -35.45 21.92
N PRO A 84 -4.40 -36.60 22.27
CA PRO A 84 -4.74 -37.41 23.46
C PRO A 84 -4.05 -36.91 24.76
N PRO A 85 -4.48 -37.40 25.95
CA PRO A 85 -4.30 -36.72 27.23
C PRO A 85 -3.09 -37.23 28.03
N LEU A 86 -2.50 -36.39 28.88
CA LEU A 86 -1.82 -36.79 30.13
C LEU A 86 -1.52 -35.59 31.05
N ARG A 87 -2.14 -35.63 32.23
CA ARG A 87 -1.76 -35.10 33.56
C ARG A 87 -1.12 -33.70 33.67
N LEU A 88 -1.78 -32.81 34.40
CA LEU A 88 -1.13 -31.95 35.40
C LEU A 88 -2.11 -31.53 36.51
N ARG A 89 -1.52 -31.21 37.66
CA ARG A 89 -2.07 -31.20 39.01
C ARG A 89 -2.93 -29.98 39.31
N HIS A 90 -4.01 -30.18 40.06
CA HIS A 90 -4.70 -29.13 40.81
C HIS A 90 -3.80 -28.59 41.95
N PRO A 91 -3.78 -27.28 42.20
CA PRO A 91 -3.68 -26.75 43.55
C PRO A 91 -5.08 -26.62 44.16
N ARG A 92 -5.20 -27.21 45.35
CA ARG A 92 -6.31 -27.06 46.29
C ARG A 92 -6.23 -25.66 46.92
N HIS A 93 -7.35 -24.95 47.04
CA HIS A 93 -7.74 -24.40 48.35
C HIS A 93 -9.26 -24.19 48.43
N PRO A 94 -9.91 -24.61 49.54
CA PRO A 94 -11.35 -24.49 49.75
C PRO A 94 -11.72 -23.42 50.80
N GLN A 95 -13.04 -23.21 50.93
CA GLN A 95 -13.87 -22.73 52.08
C GLN A 95 -14.73 -21.51 51.71
N ARG A 96 -16.07 -21.68 51.58
CA ARG A 96 -17.11 -21.58 52.65
C ARG A 96 -17.06 -20.21 53.34
N CYS A 97 -18.10 -19.40 53.52
CA CYS A 97 -19.53 -19.68 53.73
C CYS A 97 -20.35 -18.37 53.65
N ARG A 98 -21.57 -18.47 53.13
CA ARG A 98 -22.86 -17.84 53.54
C ARG A 98 -22.87 -16.46 54.24
N LEU A 99 -23.70 -15.54 53.69
CA LEU A 99 -24.84 -14.84 54.35
C LEU A 99 -25.52 -13.92 53.30
N ARG A 100 -26.68 -14.32 52.76
CA ARG A 100 -28.06 -13.87 53.07
C ARG A 100 -28.44 -12.42 52.65
N ARG A 101 -29.36 -12.39 51.66
CA ARG A 101 -30.63 -11.62 51.56
C ARG A 101 -30.61 -10.08 51.66
N HIS A 102 -31.00 -9.38 50.58
CA HIS A 102 -32.37 -8.86 50.32
C HIS A 102 -32.37 -7.84 49.16
N CYS A 103 -33.32 -8.01 48.23
CA CYS A 103 -33.88 -6.99 47.31
C CYS A 103 -34.86 -6.08 48.10
N PRO A 104 -35.47 -4.95 47.62
CA PRO A 104 -35.51 -4.35 46.28
C PRO A 104 -35.47 -2.75 46.34
N PRO A 105 -35.91 -1.98 45.32
CA PRO A 105 -35.59 -0.55 45.11
C PRO A 105 -36.74 0.44 45.44
N GLU A 106 -36.42 1.71 45.75
CA GLU A 106 -37.37 2.85 45.79
C GLU A 106 -36.64 4.17 45.44
N ARG A 107 -37.04 4.89 44.38
CA ARG A 107 -38.07 5.96 44.30
C ARG A 107 -37.69 7.30 44.95
N THR A 108 -37.49 8.30 44.07
CA THR A 108 -37.97 9.70 44.12
C THR A 108 -37.87 10.50 45.43
N ARG A 109 -37.20 11.67 45.40
CA ARG A 109 -37.82 12.98 45.73
C ARG A 109 -36.91 14.20 45.51
N ASN A 110 -37.54 15.22 44.94
CA ASN A 110 -37.18 16.64 44.91
C ASN A 110 -36.69 17.21 46.24
N ARG A 111 -35.82 18.23 46.19
CA ARG A 111 -36.05 19.53 46.86
C ARG A 111 -35.11 20.65 46.37
N ARG A 112 -35.72 21.84 46.25
CA ARG A 112 -35.19 23.16 45.88
C ARG A 112 -34.49 23.88 47.06
N LEU A 113 -33.94 25.07 46.73
CA LEU A 113 -33.62 26.27 47.54
C LEU A 113 -32.16 26.30 48.03
N ASP A 114 -31.40 27.40 48.02
CA ASP A 114 -31.67 28.84 47.83
C ASP A 114 -30.34 29.62 47.64
N ARG A 115 -30.41 30.81 47.00
CA ARG A 115 -29.71 32.12 47.23
C ARG A 115 -28.21 32.15 47.65
N ALA A 116 -27.34 33.06 47.20
CA ALA A 116 -27.48 34.51 47.04
C ALA A 116 -26.33 35.17 46.24
N LEU A 117 -26.63 36.34 45.65
CA LEU A 117 -25.75 37.38 45.09
C LEU A 117 -25.10 38.25 46.20
N PRO A 118 -24.09 39.10 45.89
CA PRO A 118 -24.32 40.53 45.53
C PRO A 118 -23.54 40.97 44.27
N ALA A 119 -24.13 41.69 43.28
CA ALA A 119 -24.43 43.14 43.20
C ALA A 119 -23.15 44.04 43.17
N ARG A 120 -22.99 45.12 42.39
CA ARG A 120 -23.77 45.90 41.39
C ARG A 120 -22.85 47.05 40.94
N THR A 121 -22.95 47.55 39.70
CA THR A 121 -23.21 48.96 39.28
C THR A 121 -23.03 49.10 37.75
N ARG A 122 -24.10 49.33 36.96
CA ARG A 122 -24.69 50.64 36.51
C ARG A 122 -23.84 51.28 35.38
N ILE A 123 -24.33 51.85 34.28
CA ILE A 123 -25.67 52.27 33.77
C ILE A 123 -25.51 52.65 32.27
N ALA A 124 -26.60 52.49 31.49
CA ALA A 124 -27.04 53.16 30.24
C ALA A 124 -26.06 53.33 29.06
N GLY A 125 -26.45 53.20 27.78
CA GLY A 125 -27.77 53.24 27.14
C GLY A 125 -27.69 54.22 25.96
N GLY A 126 -28.12 53.82 24.76
CA GLY A 126 -28.26 54.73 23.62
C GLY A 126 -28.17 54.06 22.25
N ASN A 127 -29.33 53.74 21.67
CA ASN A 127 -29.54 53.45 20.25
C ASN A 127 -29.43 54.72 19.39
N ILE A 128 -29.20 54.55 18.06
CA ILE A 128 -29.73 55.27 16.86
C ILE A 128 -28.85 54.77 15.69
N VAL A 129 -29.27 53.92 14.74
CA VAL A 129 -30.22 54.06 13.60
C VAL A 129 -29.85 55.15 12.58
N ASN A 130 -29.28 54.72 11.43
CA ASN A 130 -29.63 55.08 10.03
C ASN A 130 -28.40 54.90 9.11
N GLN A 131 -28.42 54.03 8.10
CA GLN A 131 -29.07 54.13 6.77
C GLN A 131 -28.32 55.01 5.75
N ILE A 132 -28.18 54.43 4.54
CA ILE A 132 -27.94 55.04 3.21
C ILE A 132 -26.48 55.05 2.69
N GLY A 133 -26.24 54.31 1.59
CA GLY A 133 -25.01 54.35 0.75
C GLY A 133 -25.06 55.49 -0.27
N PRO A 134 -24.65 55.33 -1.55
CA PRO A 134 -23.57 54.54 -2.16
C PRO A 134 -22.55 55.47 -2.91
N GLY A 135 -21.50 54.93 -3.55
CA GLY A 135 -20.60 55.73 -4.38
C GLY A 135 -19.54 54.96 -5.17
N GLU A 136 -19.87 54.67 -6.44
CA GLU A 136 -18.99 54.48 -7.61
C GLU A 136 -17.93 55.62 -7.73
N SER A 137 -16.81 55.62 -8.46
CA SER A 137 -16.15 54.76 -9.46
C SER A 137 -14.73 55.32 -9.78
N ARG A 138 -13.87 54.44 -10.33
CA ARG A 138 -12.86 54.60 -11.42
C ARG A 138 -11.76 55.70 -11.46
N ALA A 139 -10.58 55.18 -11.90
CA ALA A 139 -9.52 55.78 -12.77
C ALA A 139 -8.51 56.75 -12.12
N SER A 140 -7.20 56.84 -12.45
CA SER A 140 -6.30 56.15 -13.38
C SER A 140 -4.83 56.64 -13.21
N LYS A 141 -3.86 55.72 -13.41
CA LYS A 141 -2.45 55.80 -13.91
C LYS A 141 -1.62 57.11 -13.89
N ALA A 142 -0.35 56.98 -13.44
CA ALA A 142 0.95 57.27 -14.12
C ALA A 142 2.06 57.37 -13.04
N GLY A 143 3.36 57.01 -13.18
CA GLY A 143 4.21 56.43 -14.22
C GLY A 143 5.70 56.43 -13.78
N ALA A 144 6.50 55.49 -14.33
CA ALA A 144 7.97 55.45 -14.59
C ALA A 144 9.02 55.61 -13.44
N ASN A 145 9.94 54.66 -13.16
CA ASN A 145 11.23 54.26 -13.84
C ASN A 145 12.32 55.38 -13.84
N ARG A 146 13.63 55.21 -13.62
CA ARG A 146 14.58 54.06 -13.51
C ARG A 146 15.99 54.60 -13.07
N ALA A 147 16.75 53.78 -12.32
CA ALA A 147 18.20 53.47 -12.34
C ALA A 147 19.35 54.52 -12.38
N SER A 148 20.37 54.33 -11.51
CA SER A 148 21.80 54.01 -11.84
C SER A 148 22.64 53.96 -10.53
N ARG A 149 23.26 52.81 -10.19
CA ARG A 149 24.69 52.40 -10.31
C ARG A 149 25.74 53.25 -9.55
N GLY A 150 26.50 52.60 -8.65
CA GLY A 150 27.84 53.03 -8.20
C GLY A 150 28.27 52.54 -6.81
N GLU A 151 29.12 51.51 -6.76
CA GLU A 151 30.07 51.21 -5.66
C GLU A 151 31.48 51.68 -6.10
N PRO A 152 32.55 51.65 -5.26
CA PRO A 152 32.69 51.50 -3.80
C PRO A 152 33.61 52.61 -3.20
N VAL A 153 34.05 52.50 -1.93
CA VAL A 153 35.40 52.87 -1.39
C VAL A 153 35.36 53.02 0.16
N ALA A 154 36.31 52.39 0.84
CA ALA A 154 36.76 52.69 2.22
C ALA A 154 38.16 53.35 2.13
N PRO A 155 38.66 54.13 3.13
CA PRO A 155 39.38 53.53 4.27
C PRO A 155 39.40 54.35 5.59
N ALA A 156 40.05 53.75 6.59
CA ALA A 156 40.27 54.15 7.99
C ALA A 156 41.10 55.44 8.24
N LEU A 157 41.19 55.91 9.51
CA LEU A 157 42.46 56.06 10.29
C LEU A 157 42.40 56.87 11.63
N TYR A 158 43.22 56.39 12.61
CA TYR A 158 43.95 57.01 13.77
C TYR A 158 43.20 57.65 14.98
N SER A 159 43.31 57.13 16.23
CA SER A 159 44.37 57.20 17.30
C SER A 159 44.35 58.51 18.13
N SER A 160 44.75 58.68 19.41
CA SER A 160 45.45 57.93 20.46
C SER A 160 45.54 58.82 21.74
N GLN A 161 45.83 58.27 22.94
CA GLN A 161 46.74 58.77 24.03
C GLN A 161 46.45 58.06 25.39
N MET A 162 47.35 57.20 25.90
CA MET A 162 48.39 57.41 26.96
C MET A 162 47.83 57.40 28.41
N ALA A 163 48.41 56.81 29.47
CA ALA A 163 49.67 56.09 29.73
C ALA A 163 49.65 55.34 31.11
N ARG A 164 50.41 54.22 31.16
CA ARG A 164 51.32 53.66 32.21
C ARG A 164 50.93 53.44 33.70
N ARG A 165 51.14 52.15 34.10
CA ARG A 165 51.80 51.58 35.32
C ARG A 165 51.19 51.95 36.69
N ASP A 166 50.90 51.02 37.62
CA ASP A 166 51.87 50.14 38.26
C ASP A 166 51.24 48.95 39.05
N ARG A 167 52.09 48.02 39.47
CA ARG A 167 51.84 46.69 40.08
C ARG A 167 51.08 46.70 41.42
N THR A 168 50.10 45.80 41.58
CA THR A 168 49.82 45.09 42.85
C THR A 168 49.24 43.69 42.57
N LYS A 169 49.84 42.66 43.19
CA LYS A 169 49.31 41.29 43.21
C LYS A 169 48.22 41.20 44.27
N THR A 170 46.99 40.86 43.89
CA THR A 170 45.98 40.37 44.83
C THR A 170 44.98 39.47 44.11
N ALA A 171 44.74 38.30 44.69
CA ALA A 171 43.93 37.23 44.14
C ALA A 171 42.48 37.69 43.90
N VAL A 172 42.02 37.57 42.65
CA VAL A 172 40.63 37.82 42.28
C VAL A 172 39.83 36.54 42.52
N THR A 173 39.04 36.55 43.58
CA THR A 173 37.86 35.69 43.76
C THR A 173 36.98 35.75 42.51
N LYS A 174 36.81 34.61 41.83
CA LYS A 174 35.82 34.46 40.74
C LYS A 174 34.41 34.72 41.29
N PRO A 175 33.63 35.64 40.72
CA PRO A 175 32.19 35.66 40.91
C PRO A 175 31.58 34.43 40.25
N ALA A 176 30.63 33.80 40.96
CA ALA A 176 29.91 32.62 40.52
C ALA A 176 29.29 32.82 39.12
N GLN A 177 29.66 31.95 38.18
CA GLN A 177 28.98 31.84 36.91
C GLN A 177 27.56 31.35 37.18
N ALA A 178 26.57 32.16 36.81
CA ALA A 178 25.17 31.78 36.79
C ALA A 178 25.02 30.52 35.93
N ALA A 179 24.57 29.44 36.57
CA ALA A 179 24.27 28.19 35.90
C ALA A 179 23.24 28.44 34.79
N GLN A 180 23.59 28.07 33.56
CA GLN A 180 22.63 27.99 32.47
C GLN A 180 21.50 27.04 32.91
N PRO A 181 20.21 27.38 32.68
CA PRO A 181 19.13 26.47 33.01
C PRO A 181 19.32 25.19 32.18
N ALA A 182 19.37 24.05 32.86
CA ALA A 182 19.40 22.75 32.22
C ALA A 182 18.20 22.61 31.25
N PRO A 183 18.36 21.93 30.10
CA PRO A 183 17.26 21.67 29.20
C PRO A 183 16.10 21.01 29.97
N PRO A 184 14.83 21.36 29.66
CA PRO A 184 13.68 20.81 30.36
C PRO A 184 13.73 19.29 30.29
N GLN A 185 13.82 18.64 31.46
CA GLN A 185 13.84 17.18 31.52
C GLN A 185 12.50 16.65 31.02
N ALA A 186 12.54 15.77 30.02
CA ALA A 186 11.35 15.12 29.48
C ALA A 186 10.56 14.44 30.61
N PRO A 187 9.21 14.49 30.57
CA PRO A 187 8.39 13.92 31.62
C PRO A 187 8.63 12.41 31.74
N ARG A 188 8.90 11.93 32.96
CA ARG A 188 9.21 10.51 33.20
C ARG A 188 7.96 9.65 33.01
N LEU A 189 8.06 8.68 32.11
CA LEU A 189 6.99 7.71 31.86
C LEU A 189 6.80 6.73 33.03
N PRO A 190 5.58 6.19 33.22
CA PRO A 190 5.34 5.08 34.14
C PRO A 190 6.21 3.86 33.81
N ARG A 191 6.57 3.05 34.82
CA ARG A 191 7.29 1.78 34.59
C ARG A 191 6.49 0.90 33.63
N ARG A 192 7.14 0.38 32.58
CA ARG A 192 6.53 -0.44 31.52
C ARG A 192 5.45 0.28 30.69
N ALA A 193 5.55 1.60 30.54
CA ALA A 193 4.63 2.35 29.68
C ALA A 193 4.66 1.83 28.23
N LEU A 194 5.85 1.59 27.67
CA LEU A 194 6.00 1.09 26.30
C LEU A 194 5.33 -0.28 26.08
N GLU A 195 5.37 -1.21 27.05
CA GLU A 195 4.75 -2.54 26.92
C GLU A 195 3.21 -2.48 26.80
N ARG A 196 2.59 -1.36 27.17
CA ARG A 196 1.12 -1.19 27.16
C ARG A 196 0.61 -0.37 25.99
N ILE A 197 1.52 0.19 25.18
CA ILE A 197 1.17 1.10 24.10
C ILE A 197 1.16 0.33 22.79
N HIS A 198 0.05 0.46 22.08
CA HIS A 198 -0.10 0.04 20.71
C HIS A 198 -0.68 1.22 19.94
N LEU A 199 -0.03 1.64 18.86
CA LEU A 199 -0.47 2.80 18.10
C LEU A 199 -1.70 2.52 17.20
N GLY A 200 -2.14 1.26 17.12
CA GLY A 200 -3.21 0.81 16.22
C GLY A 200 -2.67 0.13 14.96
N THR A 201 -3.56 -0.17 14.02
CA THR A 201 -3.22 -0.87 12.76
C THR A 201 -3.08 0.10 11.59
N SER A 202 -2.26 -0.25 10.59
CA SER A 202 -2.07 0.55 9.36
C SER A 202 -3.31 0.62 8.46
N PHE A 203 -4.24 -0.33 8.61
CA PHE A 203 -5.53 -0.33 7.95
C PHE A 203 -6.58 0.28 8.88
N ALA A 204 -7.19 1.38 8.43
CA ALA A 204 -8.20 2.10 9.20
C ALA A 204 -9.41 1.22 9.52
N GLU A 205 -9.83 0.32 8.62
CA GLU A 205 -10.96 -0.59 8.81
C GLU A 205 -10.85 -1.47 10.07
N TYR A 206 -9.64 -1.87 10.44
CA TYR A 206 -9.38 -2.77 11.56
C TYR A 206 -8.88 -2.02 12.80
N ASP A 207 -8.73 -0.70 12.72
CA ASP A 207 -8.17 0.11 13.81
C ASP A 207 -9.23 0.45 14.86
N SER A 208 -9.16 -0.23 16.01
CA SER A 208 -10.06 -0.02 17.15
C SER A 208 -9.90 1.36 17.81
N TYR A 209 -8.76 2.04 17.64
CA TYR A 209 -8.56 3.39 18.19
C TYR A 209 -9.42 4.45 17.50
N LEU A 210 -9.89 4.18 16.29
CA LEU A 210 -10.79 5.09 15.57
C LEU A 210 -12.21 5.13 16.17
N ASN A 211 -12.52 4.30 17.16
CA ASN A 211 -13.77 4.40 17.92
C ASN A 211 -13.71 5.49 19.01
N ASP A 212 -12.53 6.05 19.30
CA ASP A 212 -12.36 7.12 20.28
C ASP A 212 -12.22 8.48 19.56
N PRO A 213 -13.21 9.39 19.70
CA PRO A 213 -13.16 10.73 19.11
C PRO A 213 -11.93 11.55 19.51
N SER A 214 -11.30 11.25 20.66
CA SER A 214 -10.13 11.98 21.15
C SER A 214 -8.85 11.71 20.37
N VAL A 215 -8.79 10.60 19.62
CA VAL A 215 -7.66 10.21 18.78
C VAL A 215 -7.59 11.02 17.48
N PHE A 216 -8.69 11.58 17.02
CA PHE A 216 -8.78 12.29 15.74
C PHE A 216 -8.15 13.69 15.79
N VAL A 217 -7.32 13.99 14.79
CA VAL A 217 -6.75 15.33 14.57
C VAL A 217 -7.69 16.17 13.71
N ARG A 218 -7.92 17.43 14.08
CA ARG A 218 -8.83 18.32 13.37
C ARG A 218 -8.17 18.94 12.12
N THR A 219 -8.10 18.15 11.05
CA THR A 219 -7.59 18.62 9.75
C THR A 219 -8.59 19.55 9.03
N PRO A 220 -8.14 20.38 8.07
CA PRO A 220 -9.03 21.18 7.23
C PRO A 220 -10.08 20.34 6.49
N ALA A 221 -9.70 19.15 6.03
CA ALA A 221 -10.62 18.21 5.38
C ALA A 221 -11.73 17.73 6.33
N ILE A 222 -11.39 17.35 7.57
CA ILE A 222 -12.39 16.96 8.58
C ILE A 222 -13.33 18.13 8.89
N LYS A 223 -12.79 19.36 9.03
CA LYS A 223 -13.63 20.55 9.28
C LYS A 223 -14.62 20.78 8.14
N ALA A 224 -14.15 20.72 6.89
CA ALA A 224 -15.00 20.88 5.71
C ALA A 224 -16.06 19.76 5.60
N ALA A 225 -15.72 18.54 6.00
CA ALA A 225 -16.64 17.41 5.97
C ALA A 225 -17.74 17.51 7.04
N VAL A 226 -17.42 17.98 8.24
CA VAL A 226 -18.38 18.14 9.35
C VAL A 226 -19.32 19.33 9.11
N GLU A 227 -18.82 20.42 8.54
CA GLU A 227 -19.62 21.62 8.29
C GLU A 227 -20.60 21.39 7.14
N TYR A 228 -21.89 21.20 7.46
CA TYR A 228 -22.92 20.86 6.47
C TYR A 228 -23.05 21.88 5.34
N ASP A 229 -22.97 23.18 5.65
CA ASP A 229 -23.18 24.24 4.66
C ASP A 229 -21.92 24.48 3.78
N ASN A 230 -20.89 23.66 3.92
CA ASN A 230 -19.66 23.78 3.17
C ASN A 230 -19.83 23.23 1.73
N PRO A 231 -19.49 24.01 0.69
CA PRO A 231 -19.73 23.64 -0.72
C PRO A 231 -18.81 22.53 -1.23
N HIS A 232 -17.77 22.15 -0.47
CA HIS A 232 -16.87 21.09 -0.86
C HIS A 232 -17.51 19.71 -0.68
N CYS A 233 -17.47 18.91 -1.75
CA CYS A 233 -18.11 17.59 -1.79
C CYS A 233 -17.15 16.47 -2.18
N PHE A 234 -16.04 16.77 -2.87
CA PHE A 234 -15.07 15.76 -3.31
C PHE A 234 -13.84 15.79 -2.41
N PHE A 235 -13.60 14.70 -1.69
CA PHE A 235 -12.44 14.52 -0.82
C PHE A 235 -11.45 13.60 -1.51
N VAL A 236 -10.37 14.18 -2.03
CA VAL A 236 -9.39 13.46 -2.85
C VAL A 236 -8.09 13.27 -2.08
N GLY A 237 -7.58 12.05 -2.09
CA GLY A 237 -6.26 11.76 -1.51
C GLY A 237 -5.76 10.36 -1.81
N ARG A 238 -4.45 10.17 -1.67
CA ARG A 238 -3.76 8.89 -1.92
C ARG A 238 -4.12 7.81 -0.92
N ARG A 239 -3.68 6.57 -1.15
CA ARG A 239 -3.82 5.50 -0.16
C ARG A 239 -3.07 5.90 1.13
N GLY A 240 -3.72 5.74 2.27
CA GLY A 240 -3.14 6.07 3.59
C GLY A 240 -3.28 7.52 4.06
N THR A 241 -3.98 8.40 3.34
CA THR A 241 -4.22 9.81 3.74
C THR A 241 -5.35 10.02 4.76
N GLY A 242 -6.07 8.95 5.12
CA GLY A 242 -7.13 9.01 6.16
C GLY A 242 -8.56 9.25 5.64
N LYS A 243 -8.88 8.84 4.40
CA LYS A 243 -10.25 8.84 3.85
C LYS A 243 -11.25 8.16 4.78
N THR A 244 -11.07 6.85 5.01
CA THR A 244 -11.92 6.04 5.89
C THR A 244 -11.93 6.52 7.34
N ALA A 245 -10.81 7.09 7.82
CA ALA A 245 -10.77 7.69 9.16
C ALA A 245 -11.68 8.92 9.24
N THR A 246 -11.69 9.77 8.22
CA THR A 246 -12.61 10.92 8.12
C THR A 246 -14.06 10.46 8.06
N THR A 247 -14.35 9.45 7.25
CA THR A 247 -15.68 8.82 7.16
C THR A 247 -16.19 8.34 8.52
N ARG A 248 -15.35 7.66 9.31
CA ARG A 248 -15.70 7.22 10.68
C ARG A 248 -15.94 8.37 11.63
N TYR A 249 -15.08 9.38 11.61
CA TYR A 249 -15.25 10.56 12.44
C TYR A 249 -16.59 11.26 12.20
N LEU A 250 -17.04 11.30 10.95
CA LEU A 250 -18.35 11.87 10.60
C LEU A 250 -19.51 11.05 11.18
N MET A 251 -19.44 9.71 11.14
CA MET A 251 -20.46 8.86 11.73
C MET A 251 -20.61 9.07 13.24
N ASP A 252 -19.48 9.25 13.94
CA ASP A 252 -19.50 9.38 15.40
C ASP A 252 -19.87 10.79 15.87
N THR A 253 -19.63 11.81 15.04
CA THR A 253 -19.81 13.23 15.42
C THR A 253 -21.12 13.84 14.90
N SER A 254 -21.57 13.42 13.73
CA SER A 254 -22.73 14.00 13.05
C SER A 254 -23.92 13.05 13.09
N GLU A 255 -25.09 13.60 13.42
CA GLU A 255 -26.34 12.86 13.32
C GLU A 255 -26.77 12.73 11.84
N ASN A 256 -27.51 11.66 11.51
CA ASN A 256 -28.08 11.44 10.16
C ASN A 256 -27.05 11.30 9.02
N VAL A 257 -25.93 10.60 9.28
CA VAL A 257 -24.94 10.22 8.25
C VAL A 257 -25.25 8.83 7.69
N LEU A 258 -25.29 8.72 6.36
CA LEU A 258 -25.48 7.46 5.63
C LEU A 258 -24.20 7.13 4.86
N ILE A 259 -23.58 5.97 5.14
CA ILE A 259 -22.47 5.49 4.32
C ILE A 259 -22.98 4.56 3.24
N ILE A 260 -22.55 4.81 2.01
CA ILE A 260 -22.76 3.95 0.86
C ILE A 260 -21.40 3.51 0.33
N ARG A 261 -21.26 2.20 0.09
CA ARG A 261 -20.10 1.60 -0.57
C ARG A 261 -20.56 1.02 -1.90
N PRO A 262 -20.48 1.81 -2.99
CA PRO A 262 -21.05 1.43 -4.26
C PRO A 262 -20.25 0.31 -4.95
N GLU A 263 -20.93 -0.77 -5.32
CA GLU A 263 -20.35 -1.93 -6.02
C GLU A 263 -20.55 -1.87 -7.56
N ILE A 264 -21.35 -0.91 -8.04
CA ILE A 264 -21.72 -0.73 -9.45
C ILE A 264 -20.56 -0.44 -10.42
N PHE A 265 -19.38 -0.09 -9.90
CA PHE A 265 -18.19 0.22 -10.71
C PHE A 265 -17.49 -1.01 -11.31
N SER A 266 -17.94 -2.20 -10.93
CA SER A 266 -17.53 -3.46 -11.56
C SER A 266 -18.16 -3.61 -12.96
N PRO A 267 -17.56 -4.41 -13.86
CA PRO A 267 -17.99 -4.48 -15.26
C PRO A 267 -19.40 -5.07 -15.36
N ASN A 268 -20.36 -4.20 -15.57
CA ASN A 268 -21.76 -4.52 -15.77
C ASN A 268 -22.07 -4.53 -17.27
N SER A 269 -22.94 -5.44 -17.71
CA SER A 269 -23.33 -5.63 -19.12
C SER A 269 -24.14 -4.44 -19.66
N LEU A 270 -23.53 -3.27 -19.85
CA LEU A 270 -24.20 -2.15 -20.49
C LEU A 270 -24.43 -2.50 -21.95
N GLN A 271 -25.68 -2.41 -22.38
CA GLN A 271 -26.10 -2.76 -23.74
C GLN A 271 -25.88 -1.62 -24.75
N LEU A 272 -25.32 -0.48 -24.33
CA LEU A 272 -25.18 0.70 -25.18
C LEU A 272 -23.72 0.96 -25.59
N PRO A 273 -23.47 1.36 -26.85
CA PRO A 273 -22.13 1.65 -27.34
C PRO A 273 -21.54 2.90 -26.67
N MET A 274 -20.30 2.77 -26.18
CA MET A 274 -19.57 3.79 -25.41
C MET A 274 -19.41 5.15 -26.13
N ASP A 275 -19.42 5.15 -27.46
CA ASP A 275 -19.25 6.36 -28.27
C ASP A 275 -20.36 7.41 -28.03
N ALA A 276 -21.55 6.96 -27.61
CA ALA A 276 -22.73 7.80 -27.33
C ALA A 276 -22.71 8.50 -25.96
N PHE A 277 -21.62 8.37 -25.20
CA PHE A 277 -21.48 8.94 -23.85
C PHE A 277 -20.31 9.94 -23.72
N SER A 278 -19.65 10.27 -24.84
CA SER A 278 -18.45 11.11 -24.89
C SER A 278 -18.69 12.59 -24.57
N ASP A 279 -19.95 13.05 -24.55
CA ASP A 279 -20.30 14.44 -24.25
C ASP A 279 -21.40 14.50 -23.18
N ALA A 280 -21.13 15.25 -22.11
CA ALA A 280 -22.00 15.43 -20.95
C ALA A 280 -23.39 15.99 -21.32
N ASN A 281 -23.50 16.64 -22.47
CA ASN A 281 -24.76 17.20 -22.97
C ASN A 281 -25.64 16.19 -23.74
N GLN A 282 -25.14 14.98 -24.00
CA GLN A 282 -25.90 13.97 -24.71
C GLN A 282 -26.96 13.30 -23.81
N LYS A 283 -28.10 12.94 -24.40
CA LYS A 283 -29.21 12.26 -23.71
C LYS A 283 -28.77 11.03 -22.88
N PRO A 284 -27.81 10.19 -23.34
CA PRO A 284 -27.35 9.03 -22.59
C PRO A 284 -26.63 9.41 -21.27
N PHE A 285 -25.74 10.40 -21.27
CA PHE A 285 -25.08 10.87 -20.05
C PHE A 285 -26.07 11.46 -19.04
N ARG A 286 -27.03 12.28 -19.51
CA ARG A 286 -28.09 12.85 -18.66
C ARG A 286 -28.97 11.78 -18.01
N SER A 287 -29.10 10.61 -18.65
CA SER A 287 -29.83 9.48 -18.10
C SER A 287 -29.10 8.84 -16.92
N LEU A 288 -27.78 8.66 -17.04
CA LEU A 288 -26.93 8.17 -15.96
C LEU A 288 -26.95 9.13 -14.76
N LEU A 289 -26.79 10.44 -15.04
CA LEU A 289 -26.89 11.49 -14.03
C LEU A 289 -28.23 11.43 -13.27
N ALA A 290 -29.34 11.32 -13.99
CA ALA A 290 -30.68 11.24 -13.40
C ALA A 290 -30.86 9.97 -12.55
N ALA A 291 -30.29 8.83 -12.98
CA ALA A 291 -30.32 7.57 -12.24
C ALA A 291 -29.57 7.65 -10.91
N PHE A 292 -28.34 8.16 -10.92
CA PHE A 292 -27.55 8.33 -9.70
C PHE A 292 -28.22 9.32 -8.75
N LYS A 293 -28.68 10.46 -9.28
CA LYS A 293 -29.38 11.48 -8.49
C LYS A 293 -30.62 10.95 -7.81
N ARG A 294 -31.48 10.22 -8.55
CA ARG A 294 -32.69 9.60 -7.98
C ARG A 294 -32.33 8.60 -6.89
N SER A 295 -31.35 7.72 -7.14
CA SER A 295 -30.93 6.70 -6.18
C SER A 295 -30.35 7.28 -4.89
N LEU A 296 -29.62 8.39 -4.97
CA LEU A 296 -29.10 9.13 -3.81
C LEU A 296 -30.22 9.78 -3.00
N LEU A 297 -31.21 10.39 -3.66
CA LEU A 297 -32.38 10.95 -2.98
C LEU A 297 -33.22 9.86 -2.31
N ASP A 298 -33.36 8.71 -2.97
CA ASP A 298 -34.09 7.56 -2.44
C ASP A 298 -33.46 7.00 -1.15
N GLU A 299 -32.13 6.98 -1.03
CA GLU A 299 -31.44 6.58 0.22
C GLU A 299 -31.87 7.46 1.40
N ILE A 300 -31.89 8.77 1.21
CA ILE A 300 -32.32 9.72 2.24
C ILE A 300 -33.79 9.52 2.54
N LEU A 301 -34.61 9.42 1.49
CA LEU A 301 -36.05 9.29 1.61
C LEU A 301 -36.45 8.02 2.38
N PHE A 302 -35.88 6.86 2.05
CA PHE A 302 -36.20 5.60 2.70
C PHE A 302 -35.67 5.52 4.12
N ASN A 303 -34.49 6.07 4.40
CA ASN A 303 -33.97 6.18 5.76
C ASN A 303 -34.87 7.09 6.63
N TRP A 304 -35.28 8.25 6.10
CA TRP A 304 -36.20 9.15 6.79
C TRP A 304 -37.58 8.51 7.04
N LEU A 305 -38.14 7.81 6.05
CA LEU A 305 -39.41 7.09 6.19
C LEU A 305 -39.32 5.95 7.21
N GLY A 306 -38.20 5.22 7.27
CA GLY A 306 -37.96 4.16 8.25
C GLY A 306 -38.00 4.67 9.69
N GLY A 307 -37.56 5.92 9.93
CA GLY A 307 -37.65 6.59 11.23
C GLY A 307 -39.05 7.05 11.63
N LYS A 308 -40.01 7.10 10.69
CA LYS A 308 -41.37 7.63 10.92
C LYS A 308 -42.43 6.53 10.87
N ILE A 309 -42.55 5.80 11.98
CA ILE A 309 -43.56 4.75 12.16
C ILE A 309 -44.96 5.35 12.08
N GLY A 310 -45.81 4.83 11.19
CA GLY A 310 -47.22 5.26 11.03
C GLY A 310 -47.43 6.50 10.16
N TYR A 311 -46.35 7.08 9.60
CA TYR A 311 -46.47 8.17 8.65
C TYR A 311 -46.93 7.66 7.28
N THR A 312 -47.91 8.34 6.68
CA THR A 312 -48.44 8.01 5.37
C THR A 312 -47.86 8.98 4.34
N PRO A 313 -46.90 8.55 3.49
CA PRO A 313 -46.30 9.45 2.51
C PRO A 313 -47.28 9.79 1.36
N PRO A 314 -47.00 10.89 0.63
CA PRO A 314 -47.66 11.21 -0.64
C PRO A 314 -47.65 10.04 -1.62
N ASP A 315 -48.62 9.99 -2.54
CA ASP A 315 -48.82 8.84 -3.43
C ASP A 315 -47.61 8.52 -4.31
N GLN A 316 -46.86 9.54 -4.75
CA GLN A 316 -45.67 9.34 -5.57
C GLN A 316 -44.53 8.72 -4.76
N ILE A 317 -44.25 9.23 -3.56
CA ILE A 317 -43.27 8.66 -2.63
C ILE A 317 -43.67 7.26 -2.17
N ARG A 318 -44.97 7.01 -1.98
CA ARG A 318 -45.48 5.67 -1.67
C ARG A 318 -45.17 4.68 -2.78
N LYS A 319 -45.47 5.04 -4.04
CA LYS A 319 -45.13 4.22 -5.21
C LYS A 319 -43.63 3.98 -5.32
N GLU A 320 -42.83 5.02 -5.08
CA GLU A 320 -41.37 4.91 -5.10
C GLU A 320 -40.87 3.91 -4.06
N ARG A 321 -41.35 4.02 -2.82
CA ARG A 321 -41.03 3.10 -1.72
C ARG A 321 -41.47 1.68 -2.02
N ASP A 322 -42.69 1.49 -2.50
CA ASP A 322 -43.23 0.15 -2.72
C ASP A 322 -42.53 -0.57 -3.89
N ASN A 323 -42.07 0.18 -4.91
CA ASN A 323 -41.35 -0.38 -6.06
C ASN A 323 -39.85 -0.58 -5.79
N TYR A 324 -39.21 0.35 -5.08
CA TYR A 324 -37.74 0.40 -5.00
C TYR A 324 -37.19 0.30 -3.58
N GLY A 325 -37.99 0.48 -2.53
CA GLY A 325 -37.52 0.54 -1.14
C GLY A 325 -36.95 -0.75 -0.56
N HIS A 326 -37.09 -1.88 -1.25
CA HIS A 326 -36.49 -3.16 -0.88
C HIS A 326 -35.10 -3.40 -1.49
N HIS A 327 -34.72 -2.61 -2.49
CA HIS A 327 -33.45 -2.74 -3.19
C HIS A 327 -32.39 -1.87 -2.52
N ASP A 328 -31.13 -2.29 -2.58
CA ASP A 328 -29.99 -1.45 -2.19
C ASP A 328 -29.69 -0.36 -3.23
N PHE A 329 -28.73 0.51 -2.92
CA PHE A 329 -28.31 1.60 -3.79
C PHE A 329 -27.96 1.10 -5.20
N ASP A 330 -27.10 0.09 -5.33
CA ASP A 330 -26.58 -0.38 -6.61
C ASP A 330 -27.68 -0.98 -7.50
N ILE A 331 -28.56 -1.81 -6.93
CA ILE A 331 -29.68 -2.40 -7.67
C ILE A 331 -30.68 -1.33 -8.13
N ARG A 332 -30.96 -0.30 -7.31
CA ARG A 332 -31.81 0.82 -7.74
C ARG A 332 -31.20 1.59 -8.90
N VAL A 333 -29.91 1.90 -8.82
CA VAL A 333 -29.21 2.57 -9.93
C VAL A 333 -29.31 1.73 -11.21
N LEU A 334 -29.04 0.42 -11.14
CA LEU A 334 -29.13 -0.47 -12.31
C LEU A 334 -30.55 -0.54 -12.90
N HIS A 335 -31.59 -0.58 -12.07
CA HIS A 335 -32.98 -0.54 -12.53
C HIS A 335 -33.31 0.77 -13.26
N PHE A 336 -32.88 1.90 -12.71
CA PHE A 336 -33.09 3.20 -13.34
C PHE A 336 -32.31 3.33 -14.65
N ILE A 337 -31.03 2.94 -14.67
CA ILE A 337 -30.22 2.90 -15.90
C ILE A 337 -30.92 2.03 -16.95
N ALA A 338 -31.32 0.80 -16.61
CA ALA A 338 -32.02 -0.09 -17.54
C ALA A 338 -33.28 0.55 -18.12
N SER A 339 -34.12 1.17 -17.28
CA SER A 339 -35.33 1.88 -17.72
C SER A 339 -35.02 3.03 -18.67
N TYR A 340 -34.06 3.89 -18.34
CA TYR A 340 -33.70 5.02 -19.21
C TYR A 340 -33.07 4.57 -20.53
N THR A 341 -32.18 3.57 -20.48
CA THR A 341 -31.51 3.04 -21.67
C THR A 341 -32.48 2.32 -22.61
N LYS A 342 -33.51 1.66 -22.08
CA LYS A 342 -34.58 1.04 -22.88
C LYS A 342 -35.36 2.11 -23.66
N ALA A 343 -35.81 3.17 -22.98
CA ALA A 343 -36.53 4.27 -23.64
C ALA A 343 -35.67 4.93 -24.73
N LEU A 344 -34.36 5.08 -24.50
CA LEU A 344 -33.42 5.59 -25.50
C LEU A 344 -33.24 4.63 -26.69
N ALA A 345 -33.13 3.32 -26.45
CA ALA A 345 -32.99 2.32 -27.51
C ALA A 345 -34.24 2.24 -28.39
N GLU A 346 -35.42 2.43 -27.80
CA GLU A 346 -36.71 2.45 -28.48
C GLU A 346 -37.03 3.83 -29.13
N ASN A 347 -36.16 4.84 -28.94
CA ASN A 347 -36.38 6.24 -29.32
C ASN A 347 -37.68 6.85 -28.76
N ASP A 348 -38.13 6.41 -27.59
CA ASP A 348 -39.27 6.97 -26.87
C ASP A 348 -38.85 8.18 -26.02
N ASP A 349 -38.86 9.35 -26.64
CA ASP A 349 -38.53 10.62 -25.99
C ASP A 349 -39.54 11.00 -24.89
N ILE A 350 -40.78 10.51 -24.95
CA ILE A 350 -41.82 10.82 -23.97
C ILE A 350 -41.56 10.05 -22.67
N GLU A 351 -41.33 8.73 -22.78
CA GLU A 351 -40.99 7.89 -21.63
C GLU A 351 -39.69 8.38 -20.96
N TRP A 352 -38.67 8.71 -21.77
CA TRP A 352 -37.41 9.25 -21.28
C TRP A 352 -37.59 10.59 -20.52
N LEU A 353 -38.31 11.55 -21.10
CA LEU A 353 -38.58 12.83 -20.44
C LEU A 353 -39.43 12.67 -19.18
N SER A 354 -40.40 11.76 -19.19
CA SER A 354 -41.23 11.44 -18.02
C SER A 354 -40.36 10.93 -16.88
N ALA A 355 -39.48 9.98 -17.17
CA ALA A 355 -38.64 9.35 -16.17
C ALA A 355 -37.57 10.33 -15.60
N ILE A 356 -37.10 11.31 -16.37
CA ILE A 356 -36.26 12.41 -15.86
C ILE A 356 -37.06 13.41 -15.00
N LYS A 357 -38.31 13.70 -15.39
CA LYS A 357 -39.18 14.59 -14.61
C LYS A 357 -39.52 13.98 -13.25
N THR A 358 -39.63 12.66 -13.16
CA THR A 358 -39.85 11.94 -11.89
C THR A 358 -38.80 12.32 -10.84
N THR A 359 -37.51 12.36 -11.19
CA THR A 359 -36.44 12.77 -10.26
C THR A 359 -36.69 14.18 -9.71
N LYS A 360 -37.09 15.13 -10.56
CA LYS A 360 -37.42 16.50 -10.13
C LYS A 360 -38.68 16.56 -9.26
N GLN A 361 -39.65 15.70 -9.53
CA GLN A 361 -40.87 15.62 -8.74
C GLN A 361 -40.58 15.07 -7.34
N ILE A 362 -39.77 14.02 -7.24
CA ILE A 362 -39.30 13.47 -5.95
C ILE A 362 -38.59 14.55 -5.14
N THR A 363 -37.66 15.31 -5.73
CA THR A 363 -37.00 16.42 -5.02
C THR A 363 -38.01 17.45 -4.48
N LYS A 364 -38.97 17.88 -5.31
CA LYS A 364 -40.00 18.85 -4.88
C LYS A 364 -40.90 18.30 -3.77
N GLU A 365 -41.23 17.01 -3.81
CA GLU A 365 -42.03 16.38 -2.77
C GLU A 365 -41.21 16.20 -1.48
N MET A 366 -39.92 15.88 -1.56
CA MET A 366 -39.03 15.86 -0.40
C MET A 366 -38.92 17.24 0.26
N ASP A 367 -38.84 18.30 -0.55
CA ASP A 367 -38.85 19.69 -0.04
C ASP A 367 -40.20 20.05 0.62
N SER A 368 -41.32 19.61 0.02
CA SER A 368 -42.67 19.88 0.56
C SER A 368 -42.98 19.09 1.82
N LEU A 369 -42.37 17.92 1.98
CA LEU A 369 -42.39 17.13 3.21
C LEU A 369 -41.64 17.80 4.37
N ALA A 370 -40.99 18.94 4.11
CA ALA A 370 -40.22 19.71 5.08
C ALA A 370 -39.35 18.79 5.93
N ILE A 371 -38.55 17.95 5.27
CA ILE A 371 -37.51 17.17 5.93
C ILE A 371 -36.58 18.19 6.62
N THR A 372 -36.85 18.46 7.90
CA THR A 372 -36.10 19.42 8.72
C THR A 372 -34.71 18.92 9.05
N ASP A 373 -34.55 17.61 9.03
CA ASP A 373 -33.32 16.92 9.37
C ASP A 373 -32.36 17.00 8.18
N LYS A 374 -31.13 17.46 8.45
CA LYS A 374 -30.05 17.53 7.47
C LYS A 374 -29.40 16.15 7.36
N TYR A 375 -29.45 15.53 6.18
CA TYR A 375 -28.85 14.22 5.92
C TYR A 375 -27.54 14.36 5.15
N THR A 376 -26.51 13.62 5.56
CA THR A 376 -25.23 13.54 4.85
C THR A 376 -24.99 12.13 4.34
N ILE A 377 -24.95 11.94 3.03
CA ILE A 377 -24.47 10.72 2.38
C ILE A 377 -22.96 10.81 2.24
N VAL A 378 -22.27 9.74 2.62
CA VAL A 378 -20.84 9.54 2.41
C VAL A 378 -20.61 8.34 1.52
N LEU A 379 -20.02 8.58 0.35
CA LEU A 379 -19.58 7.56 -0.59
C LEU A 379 -18.08 7.29 -0.33
N ASP A 380 -17.76 6.09 0.12
CA ASP A 380 -16.39 5.65 0.45
C ASP A 380 -16.11 4.29 -0.20
N ALA A 381 -14.82 3.93 -0.31
CA ALA A 381 -14.36 2.64 -0.85
C ALA A 381 -14.82 2.34 -2.30
N ILE A 382 -15.04 3.37 -3.13
CA ILE A 382 -15.32 3.22 -4.58
C ILE A 382 -14.23 2.40 -5.29
N ASP A 383 -13.03 2.49 -4.75
CA ASP A 383 -11.83 1.82 -5.20
C ASP A 383 -11.80 0.29 -4.98
N ASP A 384 -12.66 -0.27 -4.13
CA ASP A 384 -12.67 -1.72 -3.88
C ASP A 384 -13.28 -2.53 -5.04
N PHE A 385 -14.23 -1.91 -5.77
CA PHE A 385 -14.95 -2.51 -6.90
C PHE A 385 -14.63 -1.83 -8.23
N TRP A 386 -13.47 -1.20 -8.32
CA TRP A 386 -13.02 -0.48 -9.50
C TRP A 386 -12.23 -1.40 -10.45
N ASP A 387 -12.63 -1.44 -11.73
CA ASP A 387 -12.00 -2.30 -12.74
C ASP A 387 -11.11 -1.54 -13.74
N GLY A 388 -10.99 -0.22 -13.61
CA GLY A 388 -10.23 0.62 -14.53
C GLY A 388 -10.82 0.73 -15.94
N SER A 389 -12.02 0.22 -16.18
CA SER A 389 -12.71 0.31 -17.47
C SER A 389 -13.14 1.75 -17.79
N GLN A 390 -13.33 2.05 -19.07
CA GLN A 390 -13.90 3.33 -19.48
C GLN A 390 -15.35 3.50 -18.96
N GLN A 391 -16.08 2.41 -18.78
CA GLN A 391 -17.43 2.41 -18.22
C GLN A 391 -17.43 2.85 -16.76
N ALA A 392 -16.51 2.33 -15.94
CA ALA A 392 -16.36 2.74 -14.55
C ALA A 392 -16.02 4.24 -14.44
N VAL A 393 -15.13 4.75 -15.30
CA VAL A 393 -14.82 6.20 -15.40
C VAL A 393 -16.05 7.02 -15.76
N LEU A 394 -16.85 6.56 -16.72
CA LEU A 394 -18.10 7.21 -17.12
C LEU A 394 -19.12 7.26 -15.97
N TYR A 395 -19.33 6.14 -15.28
CA TYR A 395 -20.24 6.05 -14.14
C TYR A 395 -19.80 6.97 -13.01
N LEU A 396 -18.49 7.00 -12.72
CA LEU A 396 -17.95 7.86 -11.67
C LEU A 396 -18.11 9.34 -12.02
N THR A 397 -17.85 9.70 -13.28
CA THR A 397 -18.08 11.07 -13.78
C THR A 397 -19.54 11.46 -13.61
N ALA A 398 -20.47 10.59 -13.99
CA ALA A 398 -21.91 10.83 -13.82
C ALA A 398 -22.32 10.94 -12.34
N LEU A 399 -21.77 10.09 -11.46
CA LEU A 399 -22.02 10.14 -10.02
C LEU A 399 -21.50 11.44 -9.40
N MET A 400 -20.31 11.91 -9.79
CA MET A 400 -19.73 13.16 -9.30
C MET A 400 -20.60 14.36 -9.68
N HIS A 401 -21.01 14.47 -10.93
CA HIS A 401 -21.94 15.52 -11.36
C HIS A 401 -23.29 15.41 -10.65
N ALA A 402 -23.82 14.20 -10.43
CA ALA A 402 -25.06 13.99 -9.70
C ALA A 402 -24.96 14.45 -8.24
N ALA A 403 -23.86 14.15 -7.55
CA ALA A 403 -23.61 14.61 -6.18
C ALA A 403 -23.50 16.14 -6.09
N LEU A 404 -22.82 16.78 -7.04
CA LEU A 404 -22.76 18.24 -7.13
C LEU A 404 -24.15 18.86 -7.32
N GLU A 405 -24.98 18.26 -8.19
CA GLU A 405 -26.36 18.72 -8.37
C GLU A 405 -27.23 18.53 -7.13
N VAL A 406 -27.10 17.40 -6.41
CA VAL A 406 -27.86 17.16 -5.17
C VAL A 406 -27.52 18.23 -4.13
N ASN A 407 -26.22 18.50 -3.93
CA ASN A 407 -25.75 19.48 -2.94
C ASN A 407 -26.14 20.93 -3.26
N THR A 408 -26.34 21.26 -4.53
CA THR A 408 -26.70 22.61 -4.96
C THR A 408 -28.20 22.84 -5.05
N GLN A 409 -28.97 21.78 -5.34
CA GLN A 409 -30.42 21.88 -5.57
C GLN A 409 -31.26 21.47 -4.36
N THR A 410 -30.69 20.73 -3.40
CA THR A 410 -31.43 20.16 -2.26
C THR A 410 -30.85 20.67 -0.95
N ASN A 411 -31.70 21.22 -0.07
CA ASN A 411 -31.24 21.77 1.21
C ASN A 411 -31.13 20.70 2.31
N CYS A 412 -31.93 19.63 2.24
CA CYS A 412 -31.97 18.56 3.24
C CYS A 412 -30.96 17.42 2.98
N ALA A 413 -30.27 17.45 1.83
CA ALA A 413 -29.34 16.41 1.41
C ALA A 413 -27.95 16.99 1.10
N ARG A 414 -26.92 16.35 1.65
CA ARG A 414 -25.53 16.58 1.28
C ARG A 414 -24.86 15.25 0.93
N VAL A 415 -24.07 15.23 -0.13
CA VAL A 415 -23.34 14.06 -0.63
C VAL A 415 -21.86 14.39 -0.63
N LEU A 416 -21.08 13.57 0.06
CA LEU A 416 -19.63 13.61 0.12
C LEU A 416 -19.06 12.38 -0.56
N ILE A 417 -18.10 12.57 -1.48
CA ILE A 417 -17.44 11.46 -2.18
C ILE A 417 -15.96 11.46 -1.82
N PHE A 418 -15.50 10.33 -1.29
CA PHE A 418 -14.08 10.09 -1.01
C PHE A 418 -13.47 9.30 -2.17
N LEU A 419 -12.44 9.87 -2.81
CA LEU A 419 -11.81 9.29 -3.99
C LEU A 419 -10.30 9.16 -3.82
N ARG A 420 -9.74 8.10 -4.40
CA ARG A 420 -8.29 8.01 -4.61
C ARG A 420 -7.88 9.01 -5.69
N GLU A 421 -6.70 9.60 -5.54
CA GLU A 421 -6.16 10.60 -6.47
C GLU A 421 -5.95 10.04 -7.88
N ASN A 422 -5.47 8.80 -8.01
CA ASN A 422 -5.26 8.14 -9.31
C ASN A 422 -6.57 7.91 -10.08
N ILE A 423 -7.67 7.62 -9.37
CA ILE A 423 -9.00 7.48 -9.96
C ILE A 423 -9.54 8.86 -10.38
N PHE A 424 -9.36 9.86 -9.53
CA PHE A 424 -9.79 11.24 -9.80
C PHE A 424 -9.09 11.84 -11.04
N GLU A 425 -7.79 11.59 -11.22
CA GLU A 425 -7.07 12.05 -12.43
C GLU A 425 -7.62 11.41 -13.72
N ARG A 426 -8.11 10.18 -13.68
CA ARG A 426 -8.76 9.57 -14.86
C ARG A 426 -10.05 10.29 -15.23
N VAL A 427 -10.82 10.71 -14.24
CA VAL A 427 -12.03 11.53 -14.46
C VAL A 427 -11.65 12.89 -15.03
N ARG A 428 -10.57 13.51 -14.52
CA ARG A 428 -10.06 14.80 -15.03
C ARG A 428 -9.71 14.77 -16.51
N LEU A 429 -9.09 13.68 -16.97
CA LEU A 429 -8.73 13.50 -18.38
C LEU A 429 -9.93 13.15 -19.27
N PHE A 430 -10.97 12.54 -18.71
CA PHE A 430 -12.15 12.08 -19.43
C PHE A 430 -13.24 13.17 -19.55
N ASP A 431 -13.44 13.99 -18.52
CA ASP A 431 -14.54 14.95 -18.44
C ASP A 431 -14.21 16.31 -19.05
N ASN A 432 -14.99 16.73 -20.05
CA ASN A 432 -14.87 18.05 -20.68
C ASN A 432 -15.36 19.20 -19.78
N GLU A 433 -16.24 18.94 -18.80
CA GLU A 433 -16.79 19.95 -17.88
C GLU A 433 -16.11 19.95 -16.49
N PHE A 434 -14.92 19.35 -16.38
CA PHE A 434 -14.23 19.13 -15.11
C PHE A 434 -14.01 20.40 -14.26
N SER A 435 -13.88 21.58 -14.90
CA SER A 435 -13.72 22.87 -14.20
C SER A 435 -14.80 23.13 -13.13
N ARG A 436 -16.02 22.59 -13.29
CA ARG A 436 -17.07 22.69 -12.29
C ARG A 436 -16.78 21.84 -11.07
N LEU A 437 -16.34 20.59 -11.30
CA LEU A 437 -16.01 19.64 -10.25
C LEU A 437 -14.81 20.14 -9.42
N GLU A 438 -13.80 20.70 -10.08
CA GLU A 438 -12.55 21.19 -9.45
C GLU A 438 -12.79 22.22 -8.33
N THR A 439 -13.81 23.08 -8.47
CA THR A 439 -14.15 24.10 -7.46
C THR A 439 -14.63 23.52 -6.12
N CYS A 440 -15.16 22.29 -6.14
CA CYS A 440 -15.73 21.60 -4.98
C CYS A 440 -14.80 20.53 -4.38
N VAL A 441 -13.51 20.53 -4.77
CA VAL A 441 -12.52 19.54 -4.31
C VAL A 441 -11.76 20.02 -3.08
N VAL A 442 -11.58 19.11 -2.12
CA VAL A 442 -10.71 19.25 -0.96
C VAL A 442 -9.67 18.14 -0.96
N GLY A 443 -8.39 18.55 -0.87
CA GLY A 443 -7.26 17.65 -0.65
C GLY A 443 -7.21 17.15 0.78
N LEU A 444 -6.91 15.87 0.96
CA LEU A 444 -6.62 15.25 2.25
C LEU A 444 -5.15 15.48 2.63
N ASP A 445 -4.81 16.74 2.86
CA ASP A 445 -3.43 17.18 3.04
C ASP A 445 -3.08 17.21 4.53
N TRP A 446 -1.87 16.75 4.86
CA TRP A 446 -1.37 16.67 6.23
C TRP A 446 -0.13 17.53 6.41
N THR A 447 -0.13 18.33 7.47
CA THR A 447 1.04 19.10 7.88
C THR A 447 1.86 18.29 8.88
N GLU A 448 3.14 18.61 9.03
CA GLU A 448 4.00 17.98 10.03
C GLU A 448 3.41 18.08 11.44
N GLN A 449 2.79 19.21 11.77
CA GLN A 449 2.13 19.43 13.06
C GLN A 449 0.95 18.47 13.25
N HIS A 450 0.12 18.27 12.23
CA HIS A 450 -0.99 17.31 12.30
C HIS A 450 -0.51 15.86 12.47
N LEU A 451 0.59 15.49 11.82
CA LEU A 451 1.16 14.14 11.90
C LEU A 451 1.74 13.86 13.29
N ILE A 452 2.46 14.83 13.87
CA ILE A 452 2.97 14.73 15.24
C ILE A 452 1.80 14.60 16.21
N GLU A 453 0.81 15.49 16.10
CA GLU A 453 -0.38 15.48 16.97
C GLU A 453 -1.13 14.13 16.90
N MET A 454 -1.22 13.53 15.72
CA MET A 454 -1.86 12.22 15.53
C MET A 454 -1.17 11.13 16.35
N ILE A 455 0.16 11.06 16.29
CA ILE A 455 0.92 10.07 17.06
C ILE A 455 0.81 10.36 18.55
N GLU A 456 0.93 11.63 18.97
CA GLU A 456 0.81 12.00 20.37
C GLU A 456 -0.55 11.64 20.97
N ARG A 457 -1.65 11.85 20.23
CA ARG A 457 -3.00 11.47 20.68
C ARG A 457 -3.13 9.95 20.83
N ARG A 458 -2.57 9.17 19.90
CA ARG A 458 -2.58 7.69 19.95
C ARG A 458 -1.75 7.14 21.11
N VAL A 459 -0.58 7.73 21.36
CA VAL A 459 0.28 7.37 22.49
C VAL A 459 -0.36 7.76 23.83
N ASN A 460 -1.08 8.88 23.88
CA ASN A 460 -1.79 9.33 25.08
C ASN A 460 -3.08 8.55 25.37
N ALA A 461 -3.69 7.89 24.39
CA ALA A 461 -4.96 7.18 24.55
C ALA A 461 -4.95 6.13 25.68
N PRO A 462 -3.93 5.25 25.82
CA PRO A 462 -3.86 4.29 26.92
C PRO A 462 -3.41 4.90 28.27
N LEU A 463 -3.03 6.19 28.33
CA LEU A 463 -2.51 6.82 29.54
C LEU A 463 -3.64 7.41 30.40
N ASN A 464 -3.65 7.08 31.70
CA ASN A 464 -4.58 7.67 32.67
C ASN A 464 -4.33 9.18 32.86
N THR A 465 -3.05 9.59 32.88
CA THR A 465 -2.64 11.00 32.96
C THR A 465 -2.16 11.43 31.58
N LYS A 466 -3.03 12.13 30.85
CA LYS A 466 -2.72 12.62 29.50
C LYS A 466 -1.61 13.67 29.55
N LEU A 467 -0.59 13.50 28.71
CA LEU A 467 0.48 14.47 28.54
C LEU A 467 0.02 15.61 27.61
N GLN A 468 0.74 16.74 27.63
CA GLN A 468 0.41 17.88 26.77
C GLN A 468 0.76 17.57 25.32
N LEU A 469 -0.16 17.92 24.41
CA LEU A 469 0.08 17.85 22.96
C LEU A 469 0.97 19.01 22.52
N GLY A 470 1.63 18.88 21.36
CA GLY A 470 2.53 19.89 20.80
C GLY A 470 4.01 19.54 20.93
N GLY A 471 4.34 18.26 21.09
CA GLY A 471 5.70 17.73 21.12
C GLY A 471 6.11 17.14 22.47
N THR A 472 5.57 17.64 23.58
CA THR A 472 6.03 17.17 24.91
C THR A 472 5.70 15.71 25.17
N THR A 473 4.66 15.18 24.52
CA THR A 473 4.33 13.75 24.57
C THR A 473 5.39 12.98 23.78
N TRP A 474 5.72 13.42 22.56
CA TRP A 474 6.74 12.77 21.75
C TRP A 474 8.10 12.69 22.47
N ASP A 475 8.53 13.78 23.11
CA ASP A 475 9.82 13.84 23.83
C ASP A 475 9.90 12.87 25.02
N ALA A 476 8.75 12.47 25.57
CA ALA A 476 8.68 11.48 26.64
C ALA A 476 8.93 10.05 26.12
N PHE A 477 8.50 9.75 24.89
CA PHE A 477 8.50 8.39 24.32
C PHE A 477 9.67 8.10 23.39
N PHE A 478 10.25 9.12 22.76
CA PHE A 478 11.36 8.98 21.82
C PHE A 478 12.62 9.65 22.35
N GLU A 479 13.75 8.96 22.23
CA GLU A 479 15.07 9.53 22.51
C GLU A 479 15.34 10.70 21.56
N ASP A 480 15.87 11.79 22.10
CA ASP A 480 16.10 13.04 21.37
C ASP A 480 14.92 13.42 20.46
N GLY A 481 13.79 13.74 21.09
CA GLY A 481 12.51 13.92 20.39
C GLY A 481 12.56 14.83 19.16
N PRO A 482 13.26 15.99 19.14
CA PRO A 482 13.44 16.78 17.93
C PRO A 482 14.14 16.01 16.79
N GLN A 483 15.22 15.28 17.09
CA GLN A 483 15.93 14.47 16.11
C GLN A 483 15.06 13.30 15.62
N ALA A 484 14.36 12.61 16.53
CA ALA A 484 13.46 11.51 16.17
C ALA A 484 12.32 11.97 15.27
N ARG A 485 11.68 13.12 15.56
CA ARG A 485 10.63 13.70 14.70
C ARG A 485 11.17 14.01 13.31
N LYS A 486 12.32 14.68 13.23
CA LYS A 486 12.96 15.01 11.96
C LYS A 486 13.26 13.75 11.15
N MET A 487 13.82 12.73 11.79
CA MET A 487 14.14 11.46 11.15
C MET A 487 12.90 10.75 10.60
N VAL A 488 11.80 10.75 11.34
CA VAL A 488 10.53 10.14 10.90
C VAL A 488 9.92 10.92 9.74
N LEU A 489 9.83 12.25 9.87
CA LEU A 489 9.17 13.12 8.90
C LEU A 489 9.96 13.24 7.59
N GLU A 490 11.28 13.35 7.61
CA GLU A 490 12.12 13.39 6.40
C GLU A 490 12.14 12.05 5.65
N PHE A 491 11.89 10.94 6.35
CA PHE A 491 11.88 9.60 5.75
C PHE A 491 10.52 9.21 5.18
N CYS A 492 9.42 9.73 5.75
CA CYS A 492 8.05 9.42 5.33
C CYS A 492 7.51 10.46 4.33
N GLN A 493 6.58 10.07 3.47
CA GLN A 493 5.93 10.98 2.50
C GLN A 493 4.84 11.88 3.12
N HIS A 494 4.99 12.27 4.38
CA HIS A 494 4.00 13.02 5.15
C HIS A 494 2.57 12.40 5.15
N ARG A 495 2.48 11.07 5.01
CA ARG A 495 1.20 10.35 5.12
C ARG A 495 0.96 9.84 6.53
N PRO A 496 -0.26 9.96 7.07
CA PRO A 496 -0.64 9.39 8.36
C PRO A 496 -0.28 7.92 8.52
N ARG A 497 -0.65 7.08 7.53
CA ARG A 497 -0.38 5.64 7.57
C ARG A 497 1.12 5.32 7.57
N ASP A 498 1.91 6.07 6.80
CA ASP A 498 3.35 5.86 6.69
C ASP A 498 4.02 6.16 8.03
N VAL A 499 3.74 7.34 8.60
CA VAL A 499 4.26 7.74 9.91
C VAL A 499 3.82 6.77 11.01
N LEU A 500 2.54 6.36 10.99
CA LEU A 500 2.00 5.39 11.95
C LEU A 500 2.72 4.05 11.86
N THR A 501 2.90 3.52 10.64
CA THR A 501 3.54 2.23 10.42
C THR A 501 5.00 2.26 10.85
N TYR A 502 5.74 3.31 10.49
CA TYR A 502 7.14 3.44 10.87
C TYR A 502 7.31 3.57 12.40
N CYS A 503 6.50 4.40 13.05
CA CYS A 503 6.52 4.51 14.52
C CYS A 503 6.11 3.20 15.21
N THR A 504 5.16 2.45 14.64
CA THR A 504 4.75 1.14 15.20
C THR A 504 5.89 0.13 15.09
N LEU A 505 6.56 0.03 13.94
CA LEU A 505 7.72 -0.87 13.77
C LEU A 505 8.88 -0.51 14.73
N ALA A 506 9.12 0.79 14.95
CA ALA A 506 10.12 1.24 15.90
C ALA A 506 9.73 0.95 17.36
N LEU A 507 8.45 1.07 17.71
CA LEU A 507 7.93 0.68 19.02
C LEU A 507 8.05 -0.82 19.26
N ASP A 508 7.70 -1.64 18.28
CA ASP A 508 7.82 -3.10 18.37
C ASP A 508 9.29 -3.51 18.59
N SER A 509 10.23 -2.90 17.85
CA SER A 509 11.67 -3.09 18.08
C SER A 509 12.10 -2.70 19.50
N ALA A 510 11.63 -1.55 20.00
CA ALA A 510 11.95 -1.09 21.35
C ALA A 510 11.36 -2.02 22.44
N GLN A 511 10.16 -2.56 22.21
CA GLN A 511 9.49 -3.53 23.09
C GLN A 511 10.24 -4.86 23.12
N ASP A 512 10.66 -5.38 21.96
CA ASP A 512 11.47 -6.60 21.84
C ASP A 512 12.80 -6.47 22.61
N ASN A 513 13.42 -5.28 22.52
CA ASN A 513 14.65 -4.94 23.24
C ASN A 513 14.42 -4.56 24.72
N ARG A 514 13.18 -4.58 25.21
CA ARG A 514 12.77 -4.21 26.59
C ARG A 514 13.26 -2.83 27.03
N ARG A 515 13.28 -1.87 26.10
CA ARG A 515 13.70 -0.49 26.36
C ARG A 515 12.60 0.28 27.09
N THR A 516 12.97 1.38 27.76
CA THR A 516 12.03 2.28 28.45
C THR A 516 11.60 3.46 27.59
N GLN A 517 12.34 3.74 26.52
CA GLN A 517 12.12 4.78 25.52
C GLN A 517 12.52 4.22 24.15
N VAL A 518 11.90 4.69 23.07
CA VAL A 518 12.30 4.31 21.70
C VAL A 518 13.60 5.01 21.36
N ALA A 519 14.66 4.25 21.14
CA ALA A 519 15.98 4.81 20.81
C ALA A 519 16.10 5.11 19.31
N ILE A 520 17.09 5.93 18.93
CA ILE A 520 17.39 6.19 17.52
C ILE A 520 17.77 4.91 16.76
N GLU A 521 18.40 3.95 17.43
CA GLU A 521 18.75 2.65 16.86
C GLU A 521 17.51 1.82 16.48
N ASP A 522 16.43 1.89 17.25
CA ASP A 522 15.18 1.17 16.93
C ASP A 522 14.51 1.76 15.68
N LEU A 523 14.56 3.09 15.53
CA LEU A 523 14.11 3.77 14.32
C LEU A 523 14.94 3.33 13.11
N GLN A 524 16.27 3.27 13.24
CA GLN A 524 17.16 2.80 12.16
C GLN A 524 16.88 1.35 11.79
N GLY A 525 16.71 0.45 12.77
CA GLY A 525 16.37 -0.95 12.54
C GLY A 525 15.01 -1.16 11.85
N ALA A 526 14.06 -0.24 12.08
CA ALA A 526 12.74 -0.28 11.44
C ALA A 526 12.74 0.17 9.97
N ARG A 527 13.77 0.92 9.51
CA ARG A 527 13.78 1.54 8.17
C ARG A 527 13.62 0.53 7.04
N ARG A 528 14.39 -0.56 7.05
CA ARG A 528 14.35 -1.56 5.97
C ARG A 528 12.98 -2.21 5.85
N ARG A 529 12.41 -2.66 6.97
CA ARG A 529 11.05 -3.25 7.00
C ARG A 529 9.99 -2.27 6.51
N PHE A 530 10.10 -1.00 6.90
CA PHE A 530 9.21 0.05 6.43
C PHE A 530 9.35 0.29 4.92
N SER A 531 10.58 0.43 4.42
CA SER A 531 10.87 0.64 3.00
C SER A 531 10.33 -0.48 2.13
N ASP A 532 10.53 -1.74 2.54
CA ASP A 532 10.03 -2.92 1.81
C ASP A 532 8.50 -2.89 1.73
N SER A 533 7.84 -2.65 2.87
CA SER A 533 6.38 -2.53 2.93
C SER A 533 5.87 -1.36 2.08
N ARG A 534 6.59 -0.24 2.05
CA ARG A 534 6.18 0.97 1.32
C ARG A 534 6.34 0.82 -0.19
N LEU A 535 7.43 0.20 -0.64
CA LEU A 535 7.67 -0.09 -2.06
C LEU A 535 6.58 -1.01 -2.62
N LYS A 536 6.19 -2.02 -1.84
CA LYS A 536 5.06 -2.90 -2.17
C LYS A 536 3.74 -2.13 -2.19
N ASP A 537 3.45 -1.33 -1.16
CA ASP A 537 2.23 -0.52 -1.09
C ASP A 537 2.11 0.47 -2.27
N LEU A 538 3.23 1.04 -2.75
CA LEU A 538 3.27 1.88 -3.95
C LEU A 538 2.97 1.08 -5.22
N SER A 539 3.58 -0.10 -5.35
CA SER A 539 3.35 -0.98 -6.51
C SER A 539 1.88 -1.41 -6.59
N ASP A 540 1.30 -1.83 -5.47
CA ASP A 540 -0.11 -2.21 -5.36
C ASP A 540 -1.04 -1.01 -5.64
N GLU A 541 -0.68 0.22 -5.20
CA GLU A 541 -1.49 1.44 -5.40
C GLU A 541 -1.65 1.80 -6.89
N TYR A 542 -0.64 1.53 -7.72
CA TYR A 542 -0.64 1.90 -9.14
C TYR A 542 -0.73 0.72 -10.10
N GLN A 543 -0.84 -0.52 -9.62
CA GLN A 543 -0.92 -1.72 -10.46
C GLN A 543 -2.09 -1.68 -11.46
N GLU A 544 -3.20 -1.05 -11.09
CA GLU A 544 -4.38 -0.88 -11.94
C GLU A 544 -4.15 0.12 -13.08
N ASN A 545 -3.41 1.20 -12.81
CA ASN A 545 -3.07 2.21 -13.81
C ASN A 545 -1.92 1.75 -14.71
N TYR A 546 -0.94 1.08 -14.11
CA TYR A 546 0.30 0.63 -14.74
C TYR A 546 0.57 -0.83 -14.35
N PRO A 547 0.01 -1.80 -15.10
CA PRO A 547 0.26 -3.21 -14.85
C PRO A 547 1.75 -3.53 -14.79
N GLN A 548 2.15 -4.34 -13.80
CA GLN A 548 3.54 -4.78 -13.58
C GLN A 548 4.55 -3.65 -13.30
N ILE A 549 4.10 -2.47 -12.83
CA ILE A 549 4.98 -1.35 -12.46
C ILE A 549 6.10 -1.73 -11.48
N ALA A 550 5.87 -2.72 -10.61
CA ALA A 550 6.87 -3.26 -9.69
C ALA A 550 8.18 -3.64 -10.40
N VAL A 551 8.11 -4.22 -11.61
CA VAL A 551 9.29 -4.64 -12.38
C VAL A 551 10.20 -3.45 -12.72
N ILE A 552 9.61 -2.29 -12.99
CA ILE A 552 10.35 -1.06 -13.31
C ILE A 552 10.91 -0.43 -12.03
N LEU A 553 10.12 -0.35 -10.97
CA LEU A 553 10.57 0.18 -9.68
C LEU A 553 11.73 -0.65 -9.11
N ASP A 554 11.63 -1.98 -9.22
CA ASP A 554 12.66 -2.89 -8.76
C ASP A 554 13.94 -2.82 -9.61
N SER A 555 13.86 -2.36 -10.87
CA SER A 555 15.03 -2.18 -11.74
C SER A 555 15.97 -1.05 -11.28
N PHE A 556 15.53 -0.22 -10.33
CA PHE A 556 16.39 0.75 -9.65
C PHE A 556 17.32 0.11 -8.61
N TYR A 557 17.18 -1.18 -8.33
CA TYR A 557 17.92 -1.86 -7.28
C TYR A 557 19.45 -1.75 -7.46
N GLY A 558 20.14 -1.34 -6.39
CA GLY A 558 21.60 -1.22 -6.34
C GLY A 558 22.18 -0.05 -7.17
N LEU A 559 21.34 0.81 -7.76
CA LEU A 559 21.77 2.02 -8.46
C LEU A 559 21.98 3.18 -7.47
N GLY A 560 22.35 4.36 -8.00
CA GLY A 560 22.49 5.57 -7.19
C GLY A 560 21.14 6.13 -6.72
N GLN A 561 21.16 6.86 -5.61
CA GLN A 561 20.00 7.58 -5.09
C GLN A 561 19.57 8.74 -6.01
N ARG A 562 20.51 9.30 -6.77
CA ARG A 562 20.31 10.46 -7.65
C ARG A 562 20.62 10.13 -9.10
N PHE A 563 19.91 10.77 -10.03
CA PHE A 563 20.09 10.62 -11.47
C PHE A 563 20.17 11.98 -12.13
N SER A 564 21.10 12.14 -13.06
CA SER A 564 21.06 13.24 -14.03
C SER A 564 20.03 12.91 -15.12
N ILE A 565 19.62 13.91 -15.92
CA ILE A 565 18.78 13.65 -17.09
C ILE A 565 19.46 12.63 -18.04
N PRO A 566 20.72 12.80 -18.48
CA PRO A 566 21.43 11.79 -19.29
C PRO A 566 21.43 10.38 -18.69
N GLY A 567 21.70 10.26 -17.38
CA GLY A 567 21.70 8.95 -16.71
C GLY A 567 20.32 8.30 -16.65
N MET A 568 19.26 9.11 -16.60
CA MET A 568 17.88 8.62 -16.71
C MET A 568 17.51 8.23 -18.15
N GLU A 569 18.07 8.89 -19.17
CA GLU A 569 17.90 8.47 -20.58
C GLU A 569 18.53 7.10 -20.81
N ASP A 570 19.78 6.91 -20.35
CA ASP A 570 20.47 5.62 -20.43
C ASP A 570 19.68 4.51 -19.71
N PHE A 571 19.10 4.84 -18.55
CA PHE A 571 18.28 3.92 -17.78
C PHE A 571 17.00 3.53 -18.54
N LEU A 572 16.30 4.51 -19.12
CA LEU A 572 15.09 4.28 -19.91
C LEU A 572 15.38 3.44 -21.16
N HIS A 573 16.49 3.71 -21.86
CA HIS A 573 16.90 2.91 -23.01
C HIS A 573 17.11 1.44 -22.63
N ARG A 574 17.80 1.16 -21.52
CA ARG A 574 18.00 -0.22 -21.02
C ARG A 574 16.70 -0.90 -20.61
N LEU A 575 15.78 -0.15 -20.01
CA LEU A 575 14.45 -0.69 -19.69
C LEU A 575 13.70 -1.10 -20.96
N LEU A 576 13.81 -0.32 -22.03
CA LEU A 576 13.18 -0.60 -23.32
C LEU A 576 13.88 -1.73 -24.11
N ASP A 577 15.16 -1.99 -23.84
CA ASP A 577 15.89 -3.11 -24.44
C ASP A 577 15.63 -4.45 -23.72
N ASP A 578 15.17 -4.41 -22.47
CA ASP A 578 14.94 -5.63 -21.70
C ASP A 578 13.63 -6.33 -22.09
N HIS A 579 13.77 -7.54 -22.65
CA HIS A 579 12.66 -8.34 -23.16
C HIS A 579 11.58 -8.66 -22.10
N GLN A 580 11.92 -8.73 -20.82
CA GLN A 580 10.94 -8.98 -19.75
C GLN A 580 10.14 -7.71 -19.41
N VAL A 581 10.78 -6.54 -19.32
CA VAL A 581 10.04 -5.27 -19.12
C VAL A 581 9.16 -4.99 -20.32
N VAL A 582 9.71 -5.14 -21.53
CA VAL A 582 8.93 -5.00 -22.75
C VAL A 582 7.79 -5.98 -22.74
N SER A 583 7.97 -7.27 -22.44
CA SER A 583 6.85 -8.23 -22.44
C SER A 583 5.80 -7.98 -21.36
N SER A 584 6.20 -7.50 -20.19
CA SER A 584 5.31 -7.33 -19.03
C SER A 584 4.58 -5.98 -19.00
N CYS A 585 5.18 -4.92 -19.57
CA CYS A 585 4.68 -3.55 -19.50
C CYS A 585 4.25 -2.98 -20.87
N LYS A 586 4.00 -3.82 -21.89
CA LYS A 586 3.69 -3.41 -23.28
C LYS A 586 2.61 -2.35 -23.40
N GLU A 587 1.59 -2.43 -22.55
CA GLU A 587 0.37 -1.65 -22.68
C GLU A 587 0.59 -0.15 -22.48
N TRP A 588 1.58 0.26 -21.70
CA TRP A 588 1.75 1.66 -21.29
C TRP A 588 3.19 2.20 -21.39
N ILE A 589 4.22 1.32 -21.40
CA ILE A 589 5.62 1.76 -21.39
C ILE A 589 6.00 2.58 -22.62
N TYR A 590 5.40 2.27 -23.78
CA TYR A 590 5.68 2.97 -25.04
C TYR A 590 5.13 4.40 -25.05
N GLU A 591 4.05 4.70 -24.31
CA GLU A 591 3.51 6.05 -24.17
C GLU A 591 4.47 6.98 -23.39
N HIS A 592 5.30 6.36 -22.54
CA HIS A 592 6.29 6.98 -21.67
C HIS A 592 7.73 6.73 -22.14
N SER A 593 7.92 6.48 -23.44
CA SER A 593 9.23 6.22 -24.05
C SER A 593 10.17 7.43 -24.07
N THR A 594 9.67 8.63 -23.79
CA THR A 594 10.50 9.82 -23.62
C THR A 594 10.83 10.06 -22.16
N VAL A 595 12.05 10.53 -21.89
CA VAL A 595 12.58 10.73 -20.54
C VAL A 595 11.74 11.73 -19.76
N GLU A 596 11.28 12.81 -20.40
CA GLU A 596 10.40 13.78 -19.76
C GLU A 596 9.09 13.15 -19.28
N ARG A 597 8.47 12.27 -20.09
CA ARG A 597 7.23 11.58 -19.71
C ARG A 597 7.49 10.53 -18.65
N PHE A 598 8.59 9.79 -18.76
CA PHE A 598 8.96 8.78 -17.78
C PHE A 598 9.28 9.39 -16.40
N VAL A 599 10.03 10.49 -16.36
CA VAL A 599 10.33 11.23 -15.13
C VAL A 599 9.07 11.84 -14.54
N ARG A 600 8.16 12.37 -15.37
CA ARG A 600 6.85 12.84 -14.93
C ARG A 600 6.04 11.73 -14.29
N LEU A 601 5.98 10.56 -14.91
CA LEU A 601 5.33 9.38 -14.34
C LEU A 601 5.90 9.04 -12.97
N LEU A 602 7.23 8.93 -12.83
CA LEU A 602 7.88 8.62 -11.56
C LEU A 602 7.64 9.69 -10.48
N TYR A 603 7.58 10.97 -10.89
CA TYR A 603 7.22 12.08 -9.99
C TYR A 603 5.76 12.01 -9.58
N GLU A 604 4.87 11.70 -10.52
CA GLU A 604 3.43 11.62 -10.32
C GLU A 604 3.05 10.49 -9.36
N ILE A 605 3.67 9.32 -9.48
CA ILE A 605 3.48 8.24 -8.49
C ILE A 605 4.12 8.58 -7.13
N GLY A 606 4.93 9.64 -7.06
CA GLY A 606 5.68 10.05 -5.86
C GLY A 606 6.85 9.12 -5.55
N PHE A 607 7.45 8.49 -6.56
CA PHE A 607 8.66 7.67 -6.40
C PHE A 607 9.92 8.55 -6.40
N VAL A 608 9.95 9.60 -7.22
CA VAL A 608 11.07 10.55 -7.30
C VAL A 608 10.65 11.98 -6.96
N GLY A 609 11.63 12.78 -6.53
CA GLY A 609 11.56 14.23 -6.43
C GLY A 609 12.49 14.89 -7.45
N LEU A 610 12.20 16.14 -7.79
CA LEU A 610 12.97 16.93 -8.74
C LEU A 610 13.68 18.08 -8.02
N ALA A 611 14.96 18.28 -8.30
CA ALA A 611 15.77 19.38 -7.77
C ALA A 611 16.37 20.18 -8.94
N ASP A 612 16.06 21.48 -9.03
CA ASP A 612 16.69 22.36 -10.01
C ASP A 612 17.94 23.01 -9.40
N MET A 613 19.09 22.75 -10.02
CA MET A 613 20.39 23.27 -9.57
C MET A 613 20.63 24.74 -9.98
N LYS A 614 19.70 25.40 -10.69
CA LYS A 614 19.81 26.81 -11.11
C LYS A 614 19.59 27.83 -9.99
N SER A 615 18.98 27.44 -8.87
CA SER A 615 18.88 28.32 -7.71
C SER A 615 20.22 28.28 -6.97
N GLY A 616 20.99 29.39 -6.97
CA GLY A 616 22.41 29.49 -6.59
C GLY A 616 22.82 29.10 -5.15
N SER A 617 22.13 28.15 -4.53
CA SER A 617 22.45 27.52 -3.26
C SER A 617 23.15 26.17 -3.49
N ARG A 618 24.23 25.89 -2.75
CA ARG A 618 25.04 24.65 -2.82
C ARG A 618 24.29 23.34 -2.50
N LYS A 619 22.99 23.42 -2.18
CA LYS A 619 22.07 22.30 -1.90
C LYS A 619 20.71 22.68 -2.48
N ALA A 620 20.37 22.16 -3.66
CA ALA A 620 18.99 22.22 -4.14
C ALA A 620 18.16 21.25 -3.27
N THR A 621 17.10 21.75 -2.64
CA THR A 621 16.17 20.90 -1.91
C THR A 621 15.26 20.20 -2.92
N PRO A 622 15.21 18.86 -2.93
CA PRO A 622 14.33 18.12 -3.83
C PRO A 622 12.87 18.45 -3.49
N ILE A 623 12.10 18.80 -4.52
CA ILE A 623 10.66 18.97 -4.41
C ILE A 623 10.05 17.61 -4.72
N PHE A 624 9.36 17.03 -3.75
CA PHE A 624 8.56 15.83 -3.93
C PHE A 624 7.09 16.22 -4.16
N ARG A 625 6.33 15.36 -4.85
CA ARG A 625 4.90 15.55 -5.03
C ARG A 625 4.22 15.67 -3.65
N SER A 626 3.68 16.84 -3.35
CA SER A 626 2.85 17.06 -2.17
C SER A 626 1.55 16.27 -2.30
N LEU A 627 1.02 15.83 -1.16
CA LEU A 627 -0.29 15.20 -1.11
C LEU A 627 -1.33 16.26 -1.45
N GLY A 628 -2.18 15.99 -2.44
CA GLY A 628 -3.36 16.81 -2.73
C GLY A 628 -3.46 17.31 -4.17
N PRO A 629 -4.67 17.72 -4.58
CA PRO A 629 -4.98 18.14 -5.95
C PRO A 629 -4.51 19.57 -6.28
N ARG A 630 -3.94 20.31 -5.32
CA ARG A 630 -3.58 21.74 -5.49
C ARG A 630 -2.18 21.96 -6.07
N ASP A 631 -1.29 20.97 -5.99
CA ASP A 631 0.11 21.04 -6.42
C ASP A 631 0.44 19.96 -7.47
N THR A 632 -0.47 19.73 -8.42
CA THR A 632 -0.27 18.69 -9.45
C THR A 632 0.67 19.11 -10.57
N THR A 633 1.15 20.36 -10.61
CA THR A 633 2.02 20.82 -11.70
C THR A 633 3.47 20.43 -11.40
N PRO A 634 4.06 19.49 -12.16
CA PRO A 634 5.44 19.10 -11.93
C PRO A 634 6.37 20.29 -12.22
N PRO A 635 7.49 20.44 -11.48
CA PRO A 635 8.55 21.38 -11.82
C PRO A 635 9.00 21.22 -13.27
N ALA A 636 9.38 22.32 -13.92
CA ALA A 636 9.88 22.27 -15.28
C ALA A 636 11.17 21.45 -15.34
N ILE A 637 11.18 20.41 -16.17
CA ILE A 637 12.35 19.55 -16.37
C ILE A 637 13.30 20.28 -17.32
N SER A 638 14.48 20.62 -16.82
CA SER A 638 15.59 21.14 -17.62
C SER A 638 16.82 20.22 -17.51
N GLN A 639 17.82 20.39 -18.38
CA GLN A 639 19.06 19.60 -18.34
C GLN A 639 19.85 19.75 -17.01
N ALA A 640 19.58 20.79 -16.22
CA ALA A 640 20.18 21.01 -14.89
C ALA A 640 19.38 20.37 -13.74
N THR A 641 18.33 19.62 -14.06
CA THR A 641 17.47 18.98 -13.05
C THR A 641 18.10 17.68 -12.59
N GLU A 642 18.26 17.53 -11.28
CA GLU A 642 18.61 16.27 -10.65
C GLU A 642 17.33 15.56 -10.19
N ILE A 643 17.25 14.26 -10.47
CA ILE A 643 16.16 13.39 -10.06
C ILE A 643 16.63 12.62 -8.83
N LEU A 644 15.87 12.67 -7.74
CA LEU A 644 16.19 11.97 -6.49
C LEU A 644 15.12 10.94 -6.20
N VAL A 645 15.49 9.67 -6.03
CA VAL A 645 14.57 8.64 -5.52
C VAL A 645 14.21 8.99 -4.08
N HIS A 646 12.93 8.91 -3.72
CA HIS A 646 12.47 9.30 -2.39
C HIS A 646 13.14 8.45 -1.28
N PRO A 647 13.60 9.04 -0.16
CA PRO A 647 14.31 8.34 0.91
C PRO A 647 13.62 7.09 1.45
N SER A 648 12.29 7.07 1.47
CA SER A 648 11.49 5.91 1.89
C SER A 648 11.78 4.62 1.13
N TYR A 649 12.38 4.69 -0.07
CA TYR A 649 12.66 3.50 -0.90
C TYR A 649 14.13 3.09 -0.91
N HIS A 650 15.03 3.90 -0.32
CA HIS A 650 16.48 3.68 -0.40
C HIS A 650 16.91 2.32 0.17
N GLU A 651 16.39 1.93 1.33
CA GLU A 651 16.77 0.68 2.00
C GLU A 651 16.18 -0.56 1.31
N ALA A 652 15.00 -0.45 0.70
CA ALA A 652 14.36 -1.57 -0.03
C ALA A 652 15.10 -1.85 -1.35
N LEU A 653 15.51 -0.78 -2.03
CA LEU A 653 16.23 -0.84 -3.29
C LEU A 653 17.76 -0.89 -3.13
N ASP A 654 18.27 -0.87 -1.90
CA ASP A 654 19.70 -0.89 -1.59
C ASP A 654 20.49 0.17 -2.39
N LEU A 655 19.95 1.39 -2.44
CA LEU A 655 20.47 2.47 -3.28
C LEU A 655 21.77 3.05 -2.72
N GLN A 656 22.75 3.24 -3.59
CA GLN A 656 24.03 3.81 -3.25
C GLN A 656 23.95 5.34 -3.16
N ASP A 657 24.69 5.95 -2.22
CA ASP A 657 24.82 7.40 -2.13
C ASP A 657 25.72 7.96 -3.25
N ALA A 658 25.20 7.92 -4.48
CA ALA A 658 25.87 8.29 -5.71
C ALA A 658 24.90 8.96 -6.69
N ILE A 659 25.45 9.79 -7.58
CA ILE A 659 24.73 10.37 -8.72
C ILE A 659 25.05 9.54 -9.96
N VAL A 660 24.01 8.97 -10.57
CA VAL A 660 24.08 8.27 -11.85
C VAL A 660 24.05 9.32 -12.96
N SER A 661 25.23 9.61 -13.52
CA SER A 661 25.38 10.54 -14.65
C SER A 661 25.25 9.86 -16.01
N SER A 662 25.66 8.60 -16.07
CA SER A 662 25.53 7.69 -17.21
C SER A 662 25.59 6.27 -16.67
N LEU A 663 24.99 5.33 -17.39
CA LEU A 663 25.18 3.91 -17.11
C LEU A 663 26.14 3.38 -18.18
N GLY A 664 27.21 2.68 -17.81
CA GLY A 664 28.18 2.12 -18.78
C GLY A 664 27.57 0.96 -19.59
N GLU A 665 27.99 0.74 -20.83
CA GLU A 665 27.38 -0.24 -21.78
C GLU A 665 27.19 -1.66 -21.20
N ASP A 666 28.00 -2.07 -20.22
CA ASP A 666 27.98 -3.42 -19.62
C ASP A 666 27.13 -3.56 -18.32
N GLN A 667 26.49 -2.50 -17.83
CA GLN A 667 25.79 -2.54 -16.53
C GLN A 667 24.33 -3.04 -16.66
N HIS A 668 24.11 -4.33 -16.42
CA HIS A 668 22.76 -4.92 -16.39
C HIS A 668 21.93 -4.39 -15.21
N LEU A 669 20.68 -3.98 -15.46
CA LEU A 669 19.74 -3.55 -14.42
C LEU A 669 19.38 -4.73 -13.51
N ARG A 670 19.63 -4.58 -12.20
CA ARG A 670 19.27 -5.59 -11.20
C ARG A 670 17.84 -5.32 -10.74
N ARG A 671 17.03 -6.37 -10.54
CA ARG A 671 15.58 -6.25 -10.24
C ARG A 671 15.16 -6.74 -8.86
N SER A 672 16.09 -7.01 -7.95
CA SER A 672 15.70 -7.43 -6.61
C SER A 672 16.88 -7.43 -5.65
N GLY A 673 16.61 -6.96 -4.42
CA GLY A 673 17.44 -7.21 -3.24
C GLY A 673 17.35 -8.61 -2.68
N ILE A 674 16.64 -9.50 -3.37
CA ILE A 674 17.06 -10.89 -3.39
C ILE A 674 18.36 -10.91 -4.19
N ILE A 675 19.46 -10.64 -3.49
CA ILE A 675 20.86 -10.78 -3.91
C ILE A 675 21.06 -12.09 -4.71
N LEU A 676 20.70 -12.18 -5.98
CA LEU A 676 21.39 -13.10 -6.88
C LEU A 676 22.74 -12.42 -7.13
N GLU A 677 23.58 -12.26 -6.09
CA GLU A 677 25.03 -12.23 -6.25
C GLU A 677 25.37 -13.65 -6.71
N ILE A 678 25.04 -13.93 -7.96
CA ILE A 678 25.47 -15.16 -8.59
C ILE A 678 26.99 -15.23 -8.36
N PRO A 679 27.53 -16.32 -7.83
CA PRO A 679 28.96 -16.41 -7.57
C PRO A 679 29.75 -16.21 -8.87
N GLY A 680 30.64 -15.20 -8.89
CA GLY A 680 31.49 -14.91 -10.05
C GLY A 680 30.86 -14.01 -11.11
N THR A 681 31.52 -13.88 -12.26
CA THR A 681 31.10 -13.05 -13.42
C THR A 681 30.00 -13.68 -14.28
N LEU A 682 29.20 -14.60 -13.72
CA LEU A 682 28.21 -15.38 -14.47
C LEU A 682 26.96 -14.56 -14.77
N LYS A 683 26.46 -14.66 -16.01
CA LYS A 683 25.17 -14.07 -16.41
C LYS A 683 24.00 -14.90 -15.83
N LEU A 684 22.83 -14.30 -15.69
CA LEU A 684 21.63 -14.93 -15.13
C LEU A 684 21.21 -16.22 -15.87
N ASP A 685 21.34 -16.22 -17.19
CA ASP A 685 20.99 -17.38 -18.01
C ASP A 685 22.01 -18.52 -17.83
N GLU A 686 23.31 -18.20 -17.81
CA GLU A 686 24.38 -19.16 -17.53
C GLU A 686 24.20 -19.81 -16.15
N TYR A 687 23.87 -19.02 -15.12
CA TYR A 687 23.59 -19.55 -13.78
C TYR A 687 22.40 -20.52 -13.74
N ARG A 688 21.32 -20.21 -14.45
CA ARG A 688 20.15 -21.08 -14.56
C ARG A 688 20.47 -22.39 -15.29
N ASP A 689 21.32 -22.31 -16.31
CA ASP A 689 21.79 -23.47 -17.07
C ASP A 689 22.72 -24.35 -16.21
N PHE A 690 23.62 -23.74 -15.44
CA PHE A 690 24.46 -24.45 -14.46
C PHE A 690 23.62 -25.18 -13.41
N LEU A 691 22.63 -24.51 -12.81
CA LEU A 691 21.73 -25.14 -11.85
C LEU A 691 20.93 -26.29 -12.47
N SER A 692 20.47 -26.12 -13.71
CA SER A 692 19.71 -27.16 -14.42
C SER A 692 20.60 -28.38 -14.73
N THR A 693 21.85 -28.14 -15.09
CA THR A 693 22.86 -29.19 -15.31
C THR A 693 23.18 -29.94 -14.01
N LEU A 694 23.37 -29.24 -12.90
CA LEU A 694 23.59 -29.87 -11.59
C LEU A 694 22.41 -30.72 -11.13
N MET A 695 21.18 -30.25 -11.35
CA MET A 695 19.98 -31.02 -11.05
C MET A 695 19.91 -32.32 -11.87
N GLU A 696 20.32 -32.29 -13.14
CA GLU A 696 20.32 -33.47 -13.99
C GLU A 696 21.47 -34.42 -13.65
N ASN A 697 22.65 -33.89 -13.33
CA ASN A 697 23.79 -34.68 -12.83
C ASN A 697 23.43 -35.40 -11.52
N LEU A 698 22.76 -34.73 -10.58
CA LEU A 698 22.34 -35.35 -9.33
C LEU A 698 21.36 -36.52 -9.56
N LYS A 699 20.48 -36.42 -10.56
CA LYS A 699 19.52 -37.49 -10.90
C LYS A 699 20.18 -38.67 -11.60
N THR A 700 21.12 -38.41 -12.50
CA THR A 700 21.73 -39.44 -13.35
C THR A 700 22.92 -40.14 -12.70
N MET A 701 23.54 -39.51 -11.70
CA MET A 701 24.73 -40.04 -11.02
C MET A 701 24.42 -41.29 -10.18
N PRO A 702 25.11 -42.43 -10.43
CA PRO A 702 24.93 -43.65 -9.64
C PRO A 702 25.51 -43.51 -8.23
N ASN A 703 24.96 -44.27 -7.29
CA ASN A 703 25.46 -44.36 -5.91
C ASN A 703 26.67 -45.29 -5.85
N GLY A 704 27.64 -45.00 -4.99
CA GLY A 704 28.80 -45.86 -4.78
C GLY A 704 30.11 -45.10 -4.61
N ARG A 705 31.19 -45.86 -4.38
CA ARG A 705 32.54 -45.30 -4.18
C ARG A 705 33.12 -44.72 -5.47
N ASP A 706 32.81 -45.33 -6.61
CA ASP A 706 33.39 -44.96 -7.92
C ASP A 706 33.01 -43.55 -8.35
N THR A 707 31.85 -43.04 -7.91
CA THR A 707 31.33 -41.70 -8.21
C THR A 707 31.28 -40.80 -6.98
N ALA A 708 31.87 -41.21 -5.85
CA ALA A 708 31.86 -40.44 -4.61
C ALA A 708 32.51 -39.06 -4.77
N TYR A 709 33.61 -39.00 -5.53
CA TYR A 709 34.31 -37.75 -5.86
C TYR A 709 33.38 -36.76 -6.59
N ASN A 710 32.67 -37.22 -7.63
CA ASN A 710 31.76 -36.37 -8.40
C ASN A 710 30.58 -35.88 -7.55
N PHE A 711 30.10 -36.70 -6.60
CA PHE A 711 29.06 -36.29 -5.67
C PHE A 711 29.56 -35.23 -4.69
N GLU A 712 30.77 -35.40 -4.15
CA GLU A 712 31.43 -34.40 -3.29
C GLU A 712 31.57 -33.06 -4.01
N GLU A 713 32.03 -33.06 -5.26
CA GLU A 713 32.16 -31.86 -6.10
C GLU A 713 30.79 -31.19 -6.36
N LEU A 714 29.77 -31.98 -6.71
CA LEU A 714 28.41 -31.50 -6.93
C LEU A 714 27.84 -30.80 -5.70
N VAL A 715 28.03 -31.37 -4.50
CA VAL A 715 27.59 -30.72 -3.26
C VAL A 715 28.34 -29.42 -3.03
N GLY A 716 29.65 -29.38 -3.31
CA GLY A 716 30.43 -28.14 -3.26
C GLY A 716 29.88 -27.04 -4.15
N ASP A 717 29.50 -27.39 -5.38
CA ASP A 717 28.89 -26.45 -6.31
C ASP A 717 27.49 -26.00 -5.87
N VAL A 718 26.69 -26.89 -5.27
CA VAL A 718 25.42 -26.50 -4.64
C VAL A 718 25.66 -25.52 -3.49
N LEU A 719 26.69 -25.72 -2.66
CA LEU A 719 27.03 -24.79 -1.58
C LEU A 719 27.43 -23.42 -2.13
N ARG A 720 28.30 -23.40 -3.14
CA ARG A 720 28.73 -22.16 -3.81
C ARG A 720 27.55 -21.46 -4.47
N LEU A 721 26.68 -22.17 -5.18
CA LEU A 721 25.61 -21.55 -5.99
C LEU A 721 24.34 -21.24 -5.20
N CYS A 722 23.97 -22.03 -4.20
CA CYS A 722 22.72 -21.87 -3.46
C CYS A 722 22.91 -21.16 -2.11
N PHE A 723 24.11 -21.20 -1.52
CA PHE A 723 24.37 -20.68 -0.17
C PHE A 723 25.44 -19.58 -0.11
N PHE A 724 25.84 -18.98 -1.23
CA PHE A 724 26.89 -17.94 -1.25
C PHE A 724 26.62 -16.71 -0.37
N ARG A 725 25.36 -16.39 -0.05
CA ARG A 725 25.05 -15.24 0.83
C ARG A 725 25.33 -15.54 2.30
N PRO A 726 24.73 -16.59 2.89
CA PRO A 726 25.00 -16.90 4.30
C PRO A 726 26.37 -17.56 4.51
N LEU A 727 26.91 -18.25 3.50
CA LEU A 727 28.12 -19.07 3.59
C LEU A 727 29.15 -18.59 2.56
N ASN A 728 30.25 -18.00 3.05
CA ASN A 728 31.34 -17.49 2.22
C ASN A 728 32.58 -18.39 2.35
N ASN A 729 33.56 -18.19 1.47
CA ASN A 729 34.85 -18.88 1.54
C ASN A 729 34.67 -20.41 1.65
N VAL A 730 33.88 -20.98 0.74
CA VAL A 730 33.64 -22.42 0.64
C VAL A 730 34.93 -23.08 0.12
N GLN A 731 35.63 -23.78 1.00
CA GLN A 731 36.92 -24.42 0.71
C GLN A 731 36.82 -25.93 0.84
N GLU A 732 37.57 -26.63 -0.02
CA GLU A 732 37.76 -28.07 0.11
C GLU A 732 38.85 -28.36 1.15
N GLN A 733 38.55 -29.22 2.12
CA GLN A 733 39.58 -29.89 2.92
C GLN A 733 39.76 -31.29 2.37
N ALA A 734 40.71 -31.43 1.44
CA ALA A 734 41.14 -32.74 0.95
C ALA A 734 42.04 -33.42 1.99
N ARG A 735 41.66 -34.60 2.47
CA ARG A 735 42.51 -35.47 3.29
C ARG A 735 42.69 -36.80 2.56
N GLU A 736 43.94 -37.24 2.39
CA GLU A 736 44.22 -38.61 1.96
C GLU A 736 44.03 -39.55 3.14
N ILE A 737 43.03 -40.42 3.04
CA ILE A 737 42.81 -41.50 4.00
C ILE A 737 42.76 -42.80 3.18
N GLU A 738 43.71 -43.70 3.43
CA GLU A 738 43.78 -45.02 2.77
C GLU A 738 43.79 -44.95 1.23
N GLY A 739 44.56 -44.01 0.65
CA GLY A 739 44.70 -43.87 -0.80
C GLY A 739 43.46 -43.32 -1.52
N THR A 740 42.44 -42.87 -0.77
CA THR A 740 41.27 -42.17 -1.31
C THR A 740 41.29 -40.72 -0.82
N ILE A 741 41.26 -39.77 -1.76
CA ILE A 741 41.11 -38.34 -1.44
C ILE A 741 39.64 -38.12 -1.05
N ARG A 742 39.39 -37.74 0.21
CA ARG A 742 38.05 -37.32 0.68
C ARG A 742 38.02 -35.81 0.88
N ARG A 743 36.98 -35.14 0.37
CA ARG A 743 36.78 -33.71 0.53
C ARG A 743 35.62 -33.43 1.47
N ASP A 744 35.95 -32.85 2.62
CA ASP A 744 34.95 -32.19 3.45
C ASP A 744 34.87 -30.72 3.04
N TRP A 745 33.65 -30.20 2.88
CA TRP A 745 33.45 -28.80 2.54
C TRP A 745 33.33 -27.98 3.80
N VAL A 746 34.17 -26.96 3.94
CA VAL A 746 34.12 -26.01 5.05
C VAL A 746 33.70 -24.66 4.51
N ALA A 747 32.67 -24.08 5.09
CA ALA A 747 32.16 -22.77 4.72
C ALA A 747 32.13 -21.83 5.93
N SER A 748 32.51 -20.57 5.72
CA SER A 748 32.49 -19.53 6.74
C SER A 748 31.08 -18.95 6.88
N ASN A 749 30.48 -19.06 8.06
CA ASN A 749 29.13 -18.57 8.32
C ASN A 749 29.11 -17.05 8.56
N ARG A 750 28.63 -16.30 7.56
CA ARG A 750 28.47 -14.84 7.60
C ARG A 750 27.01 -14.40 7.64
N GLY A 751 26.05 -15.32 7.83
CA GLY A 751 24.62 -15.00 7.90
C GLY A 751 24.31 -13.94 8.96
N GLN A 752 23.64 -12.85 8.57
CA GLN A 752 23.29 -11.75 9.49
C GLN A 752 21.90 -11.91 10.12
N TYR A 753 21.05 -12.72 9.51
CA TYR A 753 19.67 -12.99 9.94
C TYR A 753 19.28 -14.43 9.55
N GLY A 754 18.12 -14.89 10.02
CA GLY A 754 17.54 -16.17 9.60
C GLY A 754 18.20 -17.41 10.23
N PHE A 755 18.17 -18.52 9.50
CA PHE A 755 18.62 -19.82 10.01
C PHE A 755 20.10 -19.82 10.37
N TRP A 756 20.93 -19.20 9.53
CA TRP A 756 22.39 -19.22 9.69
C TRP A 756 22.90 -18.32 10.82
N GLU A 757 22.19 -17.22 11.13
CA GLU A 757 22.45 -16.41 12.32
C GLU A 757 22.15 -17.22 13.58
N MET A 758 20.99 -17.89 13.62
CA MET A 758 20.62 -18.77 14.74
C MET A 758 21.67 -19.88 14.95
N VAL A 759 22.14 -20.51 13.86
CA VAL A 759 23.19 -21.55 13.93
C VAL A 759 24.49 -20.98 14.49
N ARG A 760 24.91 -19.79 14.06
CA ARG A 760 26.12 -19.13 14.58
C ARG A 760 25.99 -18.81 16.06
N SER A 761 24.86 -18.23 16.47
CA SER A 761 24.62 -17.79 17.84
C SER A 761 24.43 -18.96 18.81
N ARG A 762 23.66 -19.99 18.41
CA ARG A 762 23.32 -21.14 19.27
C ARG A 762 24.42 -22.18 19.36
N TYR A 763 25.08 -22.51 18.25
CA TYR A 763 26.08 -23.58 18.18
C TYR A 763 27.52 -23.04 18.07
N LYS A 764 27.72 -21.72 18.19
CA LYS A 764 29.01 -21.05 18.00
C LYS A 764 29.67 -21.39 16.66
N ALA A 765 28.85 -21.67 15.65
CA ALA A 765 29.31 -22.16 14.35
C ALA A 765 29.70 -21.00 13.43
N THR A 766 30.91 -20.49 13.64
CA THR A 766 31.58 -19.53 12.75
C THR A 766 32.01 -20.19 11.44
N GLN A 767 32.27 -21.50 11.47
CA GLN A 767 32.43 -22.36 10.31
C GLN A 767 31.38 -23.48 10.34
N VAL A 768 30.92 -23.88 9.15
CA VAL A 768 29.99 -25.00 8.97
C VAL A 768 30.68 -26.04 8.10
N ILE A 769 30.68 -27.27 8.58
CA ILE A 769 31.29 -28.41 7.90
C ILE A 769 30.19 -29.25 7.26
N PHE A 770 30.39 -29.56 5.98
CA PHE A 770 29.52 -30.41 5.19
C PHE A 770 30.28 -31.70 4.84
N GLU A 771 29.80 -32.80 5.40
CA GLU A 771 30.30 -34.16 5.12
C GLU A 771 29.41 -34.81 4.06
N CYS A 772 30.00 -35.27 2.97
CA CYS A 772 29.26 -35.81 1.82
C CYS A 772 29.41 -37.34 1.76
N LYS A 773 28.30 -38.07 1.72
CA LYS A 773 28.27 -39.54 1.65
C LYS A 773 27.47 -40.01 0.44
N ASN A 774 28.14 -40.52 -0.61
CA ASN A 774 27.50 -41.01 -1.83
C ASN A 774 26.89 -42.43 -1.70
N TYR A 775 26.18 -42.69 -0.60
CA TYR A 775 25.48 -43.95 -0.34
C TYR A 775 24.21 -43.70 0.48
N SER A 776 23.26 -44.64 0.41
CA SER A 776 21.90 -44.45 0.94
C SER A 776 21.81 -44.66 2.45
N ASP A 777 22.67 -45.48 3.04
CA ASP A 777 22.55 -45.90 4.43
C ASP A 777 23.74 -45.44 5.26
N LEU A 778 23.49 -44.51 6.19
CA LEU A 778 24.48 -44.05 7.16
C LEU A 778 24.69 -45.07 8.27
N SER A 779 25.94 -45.17 8.72
CA SER A 779 26.42 -46.05 9.79
C SER A 779 26.73 -45.26 11.06
N ALA A 780 26.90 -45.94 12.20
CA ALA A 780 27.26 -45.29 13.46
C ALA A 780 28.61 -44.56 13.39
N SER A 781 29.57 -45.05 12.59
CA SER A 781 30.87 -44.41 12.40
C SER A 781 30.77 -43.06 11.70
N ASP A 782 29.77 -42.85 10.83
CA ASP A 782 29.59 -41.58 10.12
C ASP A 782 29.23 -40.44 11.09
N PHE A 783 28.37 -40.72 12.08
CA PHE A 783 28.03 -39.76 13.12
C PHE A 783 29.18 -39.51 14.11
N GLN A 784 30.00 -40.53 14.38
CA GLN A 784 31.20 -40.38 15.20
C GLN A 784 32.25 -39.52 14.50
N GLN A 785 32.47 -39.75 13.20
CA GLN A 785 33.36 -38.95 12.37
C GLN A 785 32.90 -37.49 12.36
N ALA A 786 31.61 -37.23 12.08
CA ALA A 786 31.05 -35.89 12.16
C ALA A 786 31.32 -35.25 13.54
N SER A 787 31.04 -35.97 14.63
CA SER A 787 31.23 -35.44 15.99
C SER A 787 32.69 -35.05 16.31
N TYR A 788 33.68 -35.66 15.66
CA TYR A 788 35.10 -35.36 15.85
C TYR A 788 35.49 -33.97 15.33
N TYR A 789 34.76 -33.44 14.34
CA TYR A 789 35.02 -32.11 13.80
C TYR A 789 34.47 -30.97 14.68
N MET A 790 33.64 -31.28 15.66
CA MET A 790 33.06 -30.28 16.55
C MET A 790 34.13 -29.72 17.49
N SER A 791 34.37 -28.41 17.42
CA SER A 791 35.34 -27.72 18.28
C SER A 791 34.88 -26.30 18.58
N ASP A 792 35.48 -25.67 19.60
CA ASP A 792 35.17 -24.26 19.91
C ASP A 792 35.71 -23.29 18.85
N ALA A 793 36.67 -23.71 18.03
CA ALA A 793 37.26 -22.89 16.96
C ALA A 793 36.43 -22.94 15.66
N ALA A 794 35.95 -24.13 15.26
CA ALA A 794 35.15 -24.29 14.05
C ALA A 794 33.65 -24.09 14.31
N GLY A 795 33.15 -24.61 15.42
CA GLY A 795 31.72 -24.66 15.71
C GLY A 795 31.24 -26.04 16.12
N ARG A 796 29.99 -26.09 16.60
CA ARG A 796 29.32 -27.32 17.04
C ARG A 796 28.11 -27.68 16.16
N PHE A 797 28.11 -27.25 14.90
CA PHE A 797 27.06 -27.54 13.93
C PHE A 797 27.64 -28.15 12.66
N ILE A 798 27.13 -29.31 12.26
CA ILE A 798 27.64 -30.09 11.13
C ILE A 798 26.47 -30.57 10.28
N VAL A 799 26.67 -30.58 8.97
CA VAL A 799 25.68 -31.06 8.01
C VAL A 799 26.22 -32.34 7.34
N ILE A 800 25.44 -33.41 7.36
CA ILE A 800 25.74 -34.63 6.59
C ILE A 800 24.79 -34.69 5.39
N VAL A 801 25.35 -34.74 4.19
CA VAL A 801 24.63 -34.85 2.93
C VAL A 801 24.76 -36.28 2.40
N PHE A 802 23.65 -36.98 2.19
CA PHE A 802 23.66 -38.39 1.77
C PHE A 802 22.52 -38.74 0.80
N ARG A 803 22.68 -39.83 0.02
CA ARG A 803 21.77 -40.19 -1.09
C ARG A 803 20.46 -40.89 -0.65
N GLY A 804 20.20 -40.99 0.65
CA GLY A 804 19.13 -41.84 1.20
C GLY A 804 17.99 -41.10 1.90
N GLU A 805 17.09 -41.88 2.50
CA GLU A 805 16.02 -41.35 3.36
C GLU A 805 16.46 -41.35 4.83
N VAL A 806 16.00 -40.36 5.59
CA VAL A 806 16.32 -40.26 7.02
C VAL A 806 15.60 -41.35 7.81
N LYS A 807 16.36 -42.29 8.39
CA LYS A 807 15.83 -43.39 9.19
C LYS A 807 15.71 -43.00 10.67
N LYS A 808 14.71 -43.54 11.37
CA LYS A 808 14.44 -43.22 12.79
C LYS A 808 15.62 -43.43 13.72
N HIS A 809 16.45 -44.45 13.48
CA HIS A 809 17.59 -44.76 14.35
C HIS A 809 18.72 -43.73 14.22
N TYR A 810 18.78 -42.92 13.16
CA TYR A 810 19.76 -41.84 13.02
C TYR A 810 19.60 -40.76 14.09
N PHE A 811 18.36 -40.45 14.49
CA PHE A 811 18.10 -39.46 15.55
C PHE A 811 18.70 -39.86 16.91
N ALA A 812 18.85 -41.16 17.18
CA ALA A 812 19.51 -41.63 18.40
C ALA A 812 21.01 -41.24 18.43
N HIS A 813 21.67 -41.26 17.26
CA HIS A 813 23.06 -40.81 17.14
C HIS A 813 23.18 -39.28 17.24
N ILE A 814 22.26 -38.54 16.63
CA ILE A 814 22.20 -37.07 16.72
C ILE A 814 21.97 -36.63 18.18
N LYS A 815 21.06 -37.30 18.91
CA LYS A 815 20.82 -37.05 20.35
C LYS A 815 22.07 -37.29 21.19
N ARG A 816 22.87 -38.32 20.88
CA ARG A 816 24.17 -38.56 21.55
C ARG A 816 25.17 -37.44 21.28
N ALA A 817 25.28 -36.96 20.04
CA ALA A 817 26.16 -35.84 19.70
C ALA A 817 25.75 -34.56 20.44
N LEU A 818 24.45 -34.29 20.54
CA LEU A 818 23.92 -33.15 21.31
C LEU A 818 24.25 -33.26 22.80
N ASN A 819 24.05 -34.43 23.41
CA ASN A 819 24.31 -34.61 24.84
C ASN A 819 25.81 -34.55 25.19
N ASN A 820 26.68 -35.09 24.34
CA ASN A 820 28.12 -35.20 24.63
C ASN A 820 28.88 -33.92 24.30
N ASN A 821 28.60 -33.32 23.13
CA ASN A 821 29.39 -32.22 22.59
C ASN A 821 28.62 -30.89 22.59
N ASN A 822 27.35 -30.88 23.04
CA ASN A 822 26.41 -29.77 22.87
C ASN A 822 26.37 -29.29 21.41
N GLY A 823 26.45 -30.25 20.48
CA GLY A 823 26.53 -30.01 19.04
C GLY A 823 25.39 -30.67 18.29
N MET A 824 25.07 -30.12 17.13
CA MET A 824 23.94 -30.54 16.30
C MET A 824 24.42 -31.05 14.95
N ILE A 825 23.86 -32.19 14.54
CA ILE A 825 24.09 -32.78 13.22
C ILE A 825 22.77 -32.67 12.43
N LEU A 826 22.80 -31.99 11.30
CA LEU A 826 21.67 -31.88 10.38
C LEU A 826 21.87 -32.85 9.21
N LEU A 827 20.82 -33.59 8.86
CA LEU A 827 20.84 -34.52 7.72
C LEU A 827 20.12 -33.88 6.53
N LEU A 828 20.78 -33.89 5.36
CA LEU A 828 20.20 -33.44 4.09
C LEU A 828 20.32 -34.56 3.05
N ASN A 829 19.32 -34.68 2.17
CA ASN A 829 19.34 -35.66 1.10
C ASN A 829 19.14 -35.06 -0.30
N ASP A 830 19.14 -35.91 -1.33
CA ASP A 830 18.96 -35.51 -2.73
C ASP A 830 17.68 -34.67 -2.96
N LYS A 831 16.60 -34.94 -2.21
CA LYS A 831 15.37 -34.16 -2.32
C LYS A 831 15.58 -32.74 -1.79
N ASP A 832 16.31 -32.60 -0.70
CA ASP A 832 16.65 -31.29 -0.11
C ASP A 832 17.57 -30.49 -1.04
N LEU A 833 18.62 -31.10 -1.58
CA LEU A 833 19.50 -30.46 -2.57
C LEU A 833 18.70 -29.98 -3.79
N ASN A 834 17.76 -30.80 -4.29
CA ASN A 834 16.86 -30.41 -5.38
C ASN A 834 15.90 -29.29 -5.01
N VAL A 835 15.50 -29.14 -3.73
CA VAL A 835 14.69 -28.00 -3.29
C VAL A 835 15.55 -26.73 -3.33
N PHE A 836 16.77 -26.77 -2.81
CA PHE A 836 17.67 -25.61 -2.82
C PHE A 836 18.00 -25.14 -4.24
N MET A 837 18.35 -26.06 -5.14
CA MET A 837 18.62 -25.71 -6.55
C MET A 837 17.39 -25.15 -7.26
N ARG A 838 16.18 -25.68 -6.98
CA ARG A 838 14.93 -25.14 -7.56
C ARG A 838 14.61 -23.74 -7.03
N GLN A 839 14.77 -23.51 -5.73
CA GLN A 839 14.60 -22.22 -5.09
C GLN A 839 15.56 -21.18 -5.68
N ALA A 840 16.84 -21.55 -5.81
CA ALA A 840 17.87 -20.72 -6.43
C ALA A 840 17.55 -20.39 -7.90
N ARG A 841 17.14 -21.38 -8.70
CA ARG A 841 16.79 -21.19 -10.13
C ARG A 841 15.61 -20.25 -10.33
N ASN A 842 14.62 -20.32 -9.44
CA ASN A 842 13.42 -19.48 -9.48
C ASN A 842 13.65 -18.09 -8.86
N GLY A 843 14.85 -17.80 -8.35
CA GLY A 843 15.15 -16.52 -7.69
C GLY A 843 14.46 -16.35 -6.34
N VAL A 844 14.03 -17.44 -5.70
CA VAL A 844 13.35 -17.43 -4.40
C VAL A 844 14.19 -18.22 -3.40
N VAL A 845 15.31 -17.62 -2.95
CA VAL A 845 16.14 -18.20 -1.89
C VAL A 845 15.47 -17.93 -0.55
N LYS A 846 15.00 -18.98 0.12
CA LYS A 846 14.38 -18.89 1.45
C LYS A 846 15.01 -19.91 2.39
N ASP A 847 15.27 -19.47 3.62
CA ASP A 847 15.81 -20.34 4.68
C ASP A 847 14.74 -21.30 5.26
N ASP A 848 13.47 -21.11 4.92
CA ASP A 848 12.34 -21.88 5.47
C ASP A 848 12.55 -23.40 5.36
N HIS A 849 13.03 -23.89 4.21
CA HIS A 849 13.19 -25.34 3.99
C HIS A 849 14.27 -25.96 4.89
N ILE A 850 15.42 -25.28 5.03
CA ILE A 850 16.50 -25.78 5.90
C ILE A 850 16.12 -25.64 7.38
N MET A 851 15.36 -24.59 7.72
CA MET A 851 14.82 -24.38 9.06
C MET A 851 13.79 -25.46 9.43
N ASP A 852 12.90 -25.84 8.50
CA ASP A 852 11.95 -26.94 8.70
C ASP A 852 12.66 -28.27 8.96
N ARG A 853 13.74 -28.56 8.24
CA ARG A 853 14.55 -29.78 8.48
C ARG A 853 15.21 -29.76 9.84
N TYR A 854 15.71 -28.61 10.27
CA TYR A 854 16.27 -28.44 11.60
C TYR A 854 15.21 -28.65 12.68
N ASP A 855 14.04 -28.02 12.57
CA ASP A 855 12.94 -28.14 13.53
C ASP A 855 12.42 -29.58 13.63
N LEU A 856 12.28 -30.29 12.50
CA LEU A 856 11.95 -31.71 12.48
C LEU A 856 12.99 -32.55 13.22
N THR A 857 14.27 -32.24 13.05
CA THR A 857 15.36 -32.93 13.74
C THR A 857 15.29 -32.67 15.25
N VAL A 858 15.11 -31.41 15.66
CA VAL A 858 14.95 -31.02 17.07
C VAL A 858 13.76 -31.71 17.73
N ARG A 859 12.60 -31.75 17.05
CA ARG A 859 11.40 -32.45 17.54
C ARG A 859 11.60 -33.96 17.68
N SER A 860 12.44 -34.56 16.84
CA SER A 860 12.69 -36.00 16.85
C SER A 860 13.72 -36.43 17.90
N ILE A 861 14.62 -35.52 18.31
CA ILE A 861 15.65 -35.79 19.34
C ILE A 861 15.26 -35.31 20.74
N SER A 862 14.29 -34.40 20.85
CA SER A 862 13.67 -34.01 22.14
C SER A 862 12.96 -35.24 22.72
#